data_AF-A0A1V6DDD9-F1
#
_entry.id   AF-A0A1V6DDD9-F1
#
_cell.length_a   1.000
_cell.length_b   1.000
_cell.length_c   1.000
_cell.angle_alpha   90.00
_cell.angle_beta   90.00
_cell.angle_gamma   90.00
#
_symmetry.space_group_name_H-M   'P 1'
#
loop_
_entity.id
_entity.type
_entity.pdbx_description
1 polymer ?
#
loop_
_entity_poly.entity_id
_entity_poly.type
_entity_poly.pdbx_seq_one_letter_code
_entity_poly.pdbx_strand_id
1 'polypeptide(L)'
;MRQFVLVTAMGFLLGSIAGRTDAGQVRFDFETGDLQGWKVVDGSFEVLLSDREKEHHSGRPYTKKGKYFLSTLETKSGRPSDDFMGVVESPAFVLDGPEITLLVGGGKHKETYVALCTADGKEVLQARGNNGQTMNPVHWDVSKWKNQEMFLRMVDARTGGWGHITLDDVVFEGRFAGGADNHRGKLKLTAAKPAEWKPSKKPPKKWNGGDQVTAASLRAAVEHNQAVFGARYPGAAKYLERLAAIEKKLVDERTAQAAEAELAALAREALLANPLVCDQPILFIVRQQYRRDHHNTATMFQVGEINTGSFQGGGAMKTFDVRTGKVSTVIEAKAGVVRDPEVHWDARKVVFSMRGDPQEQYSIYEIHTDGSGLRRLTGASEPVSDIDPIYTPDDKIIFTSTREPKYCMCNRHIMGNLFKMDADGANIHQIGKSTLHEGHAAVMPDGRILYDRWEYVDRNFGDAQGLWSVNPDGTNHAVVYGNNTPSPGAILDARFIPGTETILCTFVSCHDRPWGAMAIIDPRLGVDGRAPVVRTWPASAIDLVRDPGTANNAFDSTSGVRPKYEDPWPLSEQHFLVSRMTGESEQMGVFYVDTFGNELLVHAEPPGCYDPMPLSPRPRPPVIPLRRDFENREGFFYIHNVYVGTHMEGIKPGTVKAIRVVESPEKRFWTSPAWMGQGTIAPAMNWHDFNNKRVLGTAPVEEDGSAYFAVPSDRFVFFQLLDEKGMMVQSMRSGVIVQSGERAGCVGCHEERRSSPPPVNTAGLAALRRPPSALKDFYGPPRLFNYLDEVQPVFDKHCVGCHDFDKPGGKKLVLARDKNLVFNASYSELWSKKFVKVVGAGPAEIQQAYSWGSHKSRLVQVLLDGHKHVPNVKLNLNAEELDRVITWVDINAPYYPTYASAYPKNMYGRSPLDGHQIGLLKKLNLPVDGQGNARQISFDRPEMSPALSKLKPDSDAYRQALAVIREGQAELARRPRADMKGFAACEVDQAREKKYLARQTVEMRNRQAIRDGNKIYDEKARPQQKLTAR
;
A
#
# COMPACT_ATOMS: atom_id res chain seq x y z
N MET A 1 17.57 -59.08 -40.84
CA MET A 1 17.42 -60.15 -39.82
C MET A 1 17.45 -59.49 -38.47
N ARG A 2 16.54 -59.66 -37.51
CA ARG A 2 15.23 -60.33 -37.34
C ARG A 2 14.56 -59.49 -36.22
N GLN A 3 13.37 -58.95 -36.46
CA GLN A 3 12.10 -59.40 -35.84
C GLN A 3 12.06 -59.31 -34.30
N PHE A 4 11.29 -58.36 -33.76
CA PHE A 4 9.93 -58.54 -33.17
C PHE A 4 9.98 -59.31 -31.84
N VAL A 5 9.38 -58.83 -30.74
CA VAL A 5 7.94 -58.92 -30.47
C VAL A 5 7.55 -57.99 -29.28
N LEU A 6 6.37 -57.38 -29.44
CA LEU A 6 5.57 -56.60 -28.50
C LEU A 6 4.66 -57.55 -27.67
N VAL A 7 3.88 -57.01 -26.70
CA VAL A 7 2.65 -57.59 -26.07
C VAL A 7 2.86 -58.29 -24.73
N THR A 8 2.07 -58.13 -23.67
CA THR A 8 1.00 -57.18 -23.23
C THR A 8 0.72 -57.49 -21.75
N ALA A 9 0.18 -56.49 -21.07
CA ALA A 9 -0.34 -56.49 -19.70
C ALA A 9 -1.44 -57.53 -19.39
N MET A 10 -1.62 -57.87 -18.11
CA MET A 10 -2.78 -57.49 -17.26
C MET A 10 -2.96 -58.46 -16.08
N GLY A 11 -3.39 -57.93 -14.92
CA GLY A 11 -4.24 -58.69 -14.00
C GLY A 11 -3.86 -58.65 -12.53
N PHE A 12 -4.56 -57.79 -11.78
CA PHE A 12 -4.61 -57.65 -10.31
C PHE A 12 -4.90 -58.96 -9.55
N LEU A 13 -4.38 -59.13 -8.32
CA LEU A 13 -5.16 -59.01 -7.06
C LEU A 13 -4.32 -59.26 -5.78
N LEU A 14 -4.78 -58.65 -4.69
CA LEU A 14 -4.21 -58.58 -3.34
C LEU A 14 -4.20 -59.91 -2.57
N GLY A 15 -3.26 -60.04 -1.62
CA GLY A 15 -3.27 -61.05 -0.56
C GLY A 15 -2.01 -61.05 0.33
N SER A 16 -2.07 -60.31 1.42
CA SER A 16 -1.16 -60.20 2.59
C SER A 16 -0.64 -61.55 3.15
N ILE A 17 0.47 -61.73 3.90
CA ILE A 17 0.99 -61.06 5.11
C ILE A 17 2.48 -61.49 5.34
N ALA A 18 3.29 -60.53 5.84
CA ALA A 18 4.51 -60.59 6.67
C ALA A 18 5.83 -61.23 6.17
N GLY A 19 6.86 -60.36 6.17
CA GLY A 19 8.27 -60.68 6.34
C GLY A 19 9.04 -59.40 6.67
N ARG A 20 9.80 -59.41 7.78
CA ARG A 20 10.53 -58.30 8.42
C ARG A 20 11.40 -57.46 7.46
N THR A 21 11.45 -56.14 7.67
CA THR A 21 12.56 -55.30 7.16
C THR A 21 13.55 -55.07 8.30
N ASP A 22 14.75 -55.63 8.18
CA ASP A 22 15.88 -55.36 9.06
C ASP A 22 16.30 -53.88 9.01
N ALA A 23 16.86 -53.39 10.11
CA ALA A 23 17.54 -52.09 10.18
C ALA A 23 18.70 -52.06 9.18
N GLY A 24 18.63 -51.17 8.19
CA GLY A 24 19.70 -50.98 7.21
C GLY A 24 20.64 -49.86 7.64
N GLN A 25 21.91 -49.94 7.28
CA GLN A 25 22.77 -48.76 7.29
C GLN A 25 22.39 -47.88 6.10
N VAL A 26 22.00 -46.62 6.34
CA VAL A 26 21.78 -45.60 5.31
C VAL A 26 23.08 -44.83 5.12
N ARG A 27 23.45 -44.62 3.85
CA ARG A 27 24.66 -43.90 3.48
C ARG A 27 24.37 -42.86 2.41
N PHE A 28 24.85 -41.63 2.63
CA PHE A 28 25.03 -40.64 1.58
C PHE A 28 26.54 -40.41 1.35
N ASP A 29 27.11 -41.21 0.46
CA ASP A 29 28.52 -41.13 0.02
C ASP A 29 28.67 -40.58 -1.41
N PHE A 30 27.55 -40.38 -2.11
CA PHE A 30 27.48 -39.82 -3.46
C PHE A 30 28.25 -40.59 -4.55
N GLU A 31 28.75 -41.79 -4.24
CA GLU A 31 29.57 -42.60 -5.15
C GLU A 31 28.78 -43.15 -6.35
N THR A 32 27.45 -43.02 -6.32
CA THR A 32 26.54 -43.32 -7.45
C THR A 32 26.65 -42.30 -8.59
N GLY A 33 27.36 -41.18 -8.40
CA GLY A 33 27.48 -40.13 -9.41
C GLY A 33 26.20 -39.29 -9.57
N ASP A 34 25.28 -39.38 -8.61
CA ASP A 34 24.08 -38.57 -8.49
C ASP A 34 23.93 -37.98 -7.08
N LEU A 35 22.88 -37.18 -6.85
CA LEU A 35 22.65 -36.52 -5.56
C LEU A 35 22.03 -37.47 -4.50
N GLN A 36 21.83 -38.76 -4.79
CA GLN A 36 21.21 -39.73 -3.88
C GLN A 36 19.89 -39.21 -3.25
N GLY A 37 19.11 -38.46 -4.03
CA GLY A 37 17.83 -37.89 -3.65
C GLY A 37 17.88 -36.52 -2.95
N TRP A 38 19.07 -35.95 -2.68
CA TRP A 38 19.20 -34.58 -2.18
C TRP A 38 18.70 -33.56 -3.20
N LYS A 39 18.07 -32.47 -2.73
CA LYS A 39 17.44 -31.44 -3.57
C LYS A 39 17.78 -30.05 -3.09
N VAL A 40 18.03 -29.15 -4.04
CA VAL A 40 18.07 -27.71 -3.77
C VAL A 40 16.65 -27.25 -3.48
N VAL A 41 16.41 -26.72 -2.27
CA VAL A 41 15.11 -26.21 -1.83
C VAL A 41 15.08 -24.68 -1.80
N ASP A 42 16.25 -24.03 -1.83
CA ASP A 42 16.41 -22.58 -1.95
C ASP A 42 17.77 -22.25 -2.60
N GLY A 43 17.86 -21.12 -3.30
CA GLY A 43 19.07 -20.67 -3.99
C GLY A 43 19.46 -21.48 -5.24
N SER A 44 20.71 -21.31 -5.70
CA SER A 44 21.21 -22.00 -6.90
C SER A 44 22.72 -22.22 -6.84
N PHE A 45 23.15 -23.41 -7.26
CA PHE A 45 24.55 -23.83 -7.33
C PHE A 45 24.85 -24.35 -8.74
N GLU A 46 26.03 -24.04 -9.28
CA GLU A 46 26.39 -24.47 -10.63
C GLU A 46 26.74 -25.96 -10.73
N VAL A 47 27.51 -26.46 -9.76
CA VAL A 47 27.92 -27.86 -9.64
C VAL A 47 27.86 -28.25 -8.16
N LEU A 48 26.85 -29.04 -7.78
CA LEU A 48 26.71 -29.53 -6.40
C LEU A 48 27.49 -30.80 -6.13
N LEU A 49 27.50 -31.71 -7.10
CA LEU A 49 28.21 -32.98 -7.01
C LEU A 49 29.59 -32.81 -7.65
N SER A 50 30.64 -32.86 -6.84
CA SER A 50 32.02 -32.61 -7.25
C SER A 50 32.83 -33.89 -7.20
N ASP A 51 33.64 -34.17 -8.24
CA ASP A 51 34.68 -35.20 -8.22
C ASP A 51 36.11 -34.65 -8.08
N ARG A 52 36.23 -33.39 -7.67
CA ARG A 52 37.51 -32.69 -7.62
C ARG A 52 38.53 -33.40 -6.74
N GLU A 53 39.70 -33.71 -7.30
CA GLU A 53 40.78 -34.39 -6.58
C GLU A 53 41.50 -33.50 -5.56
N LYS A 54 41.76 -32.23 -5.91
CA LYS A 54 42.60 -31.31 -5.11
C LYS A 54 41.85 -30.07 -4.65
N GLU A 55 42.11 -29.65 -3.41
CA GLU A 55 41.60 -28.42 -2.81
C GLU A 55 41.97 -27.19 -3.63
N HIS A 56 41.05 -26.22 -3.74
CA HIS A 56 41.27 -24.98 -4.50
C HIS A 56 42.36 -24.08 -3.90
N HIS A 57 42.48 -24.04 -2.57
CA HIS A 57 43.40 -23.12 -1.88
C HIS A 57 44.79 -23.71 -1.61
N SER A 58 44.87 -25.00 -1.25
CA SER A 58 46.13 -25.61 -0.81
C SER A 58 46.78 -26.50 -1.88
N GLY A 59 46.03 -26.92 -2.91
CA GLY A 59 46.46 -27.90 -3.90
C GLY A 59 46.64 -29.32 -3.34
N ARG A 60 46.35 -29.55 -2.05
CA ARG A 60 46.38 -30.88 -1.42
C ARG A 60 45.17 -31.69 -1.88
N PRO A 61 45.23 -33.03 -1.83
CA PRO A 61 44.06 -33.85 -2.09
C PRO A 61 42.91 -33.54 -1.12
N TYR A 62 41.67 -33.48 -1.60
CA TYR A 62 40.49 -33.41 -0.72
C TYR A 62 40.41 -34.65 0.17
N THR A 63 40.07 -34.47 1.45
CA THR A 63 39.86 -35.58 2.41
C THR A 63 38.47 -36.21 2.32
N LYS A 64 37.88 -36.21 1.12
CA LYS A 64 36.64 -36.91 0.78
C LYS A 64 36.84 -38.44 0.77
N LYS A 65 35.75 -39.20 0.80
CA LYS A 65 35.73 -40.66 0.78
C LYS A 65 35.22 -41.15 -0.57
N GLY A 66 36.16 -41.59 -1.40
CA GLY A 66 35.83 -42.03 -2.75
C GLY A 66 35.99 -40.90 -3.75
N LYS A 67 35.14 -40.90 -4.78
CA LYS A 67 35.26 -39.98 -5.91
C LYS A 67 34.41 -38.73 -5.73
N TYR A 68 33.18 -38.81 -5.24
CA TYR A 68 32.21 -37.71 -5.27
C TYR A 68 31.94 -37.14 -3.87
N PHE A 69 31.51 -35.88 -3.81
CA PHE A 69 31.05 -35.21 -2.59
C PHE A 69 30.14 -34.02 -2.93
N LEU A 70 29.37 -33.52 -1.94
CA LEU A 70 28.59 -32.30 -2.10
C LEU A 70 29.41 -31.05 -1.80
N SER A 71 29.28 -30.03 -2.64
CA SER A 71 29.98 -28.75 -2.50
C SER A 71 29.11 -27.60 -2.96
N THR A 72 29.02 -26.53 -2.17
CA THR A 72 28.41 -25.27 -2.63
C THR A 72 29.40 -24.34 -3.37
N LEU A 73 30.65 -24.75 -3.53
CA LEU A 73 31.75 -23.92 -4.05
C LEU A 73 32.00 -24.06 -5.56
N GLU A 74 31.60 -25.17 -6.17
CA GLU A 74 32.11 -25.57 -7.49
C GLU A 74 31.35 -24.90 -8.64
N THR A 75 32.10 -24.48 -9.66
CA THR A 75 31.57 -23.91 -10.90
C THR A 75 31.88 -24.82 -12.08
N LYS A 76 31.14 -24.67 -13.18
CA LYS A 76 31.41 -25.41 -14.43
C LYS A 76 32.75 -25.04 -15.06
N SER A 77 33.29 -23.86 -14.71
CA SER A 77 34.61 -23.40 -15.17
C SER A 77 35.78 -24.06 -14.44
N GLY A 78 35.50 -24.78 -13.36
CA GLY A 78 36.51 -25.39 -12.50
C GLY A 78 37.22 -24.40 -11.56
N ARG A 79 36.82 -23.12 -11.52
CA ARG A 79 37.24 -22.14 -10.49
C ARG A 79 36.26 -22.14 -9.32
N PRO A 80 36.70 -21.89 -8.07
CA PRO A 80 35.79 -21.80 -6.93
C PRO A 80 35.00 -20.49 -6.98
N SER A 81 33.78 -20.48 -6.45
CA SER A 81 32.97 -19.28 -6.26
C SER A 81 32.24 -19.31 -4.92
N ASP A 82 32.62 -18.38 -4.03
CA ASP A 82 31.92 -18.12 -2.77
C ASP A 82 30.69 -17.20 -2.97
N ASP A 83 30.24 -16.97 -4.20
CA ASP A 83 29.08 -16.11 -4.49
C ASP A 83 27.75 -16.88 -4.50
N PHE A 84 27.80 -18.22 -4.43
CA PHE A 84 26.60 -19.05 -4.38
C PHE A 84 25.99 -19.00 -2.98
N MET A 85 24.66 -18.99 -2.92
CA MET A 85 23.89 -19.14 -1.69
C MET A 85 22.70 -20.04 -1.97
N GLY A 86 22.30 -20.83 -0.98
CA GLY A 86 21.14 -21.72 -1.07
C GLY A 86 21.07 -22.76 0.03
N VAL A 87 20.06 -23.61 -0.07
CA VAL A 87 19.77 -24.69 0.87
C VAL A 87 19.55 -25.99 0.11
N VAL A 88 20.21 -27.07 0.53
CA VAL A 88 20.09 -28.42 -0.04
C VAL A 88 19.61 -29.39 1.04
N GLU A 89 18.54 -30.13 0.79
CA GLU A 89 17.94 -31.06 1.77
C GLU A 89 18.01 -32.51 1.28
N SER A 90 18.26 -33.44 2.20
CA SER A 90 18.24 -34.89 1.95
C SER A 90 16.80 -35.43 1.81
N PRO A 91 16.61 -36.65 1.29
CA PRO A 91 15.38 -37.40 1.52
C PRO A 91 15.11 -37.56 3.01
N ALA A 92 13.83 -37.69 3.38
CA ALA A 92 13.43 -38.00 4.74
C ALA A 92 13.79 -39.46 5.09
N PHE A 93 14.26 -39.67 6.32
CA PHE A 93 14.63 -40.96 6.86
C PHE A 93 14.16 -41.11 8.30
N VAL A 94 13.95 -42.36 8.73
CA VAL A 94 13.69 -42.71 10.12
C VAL A 94 14.99 -43.23 10.73
N LEU A 95 15.41 -42.63 11.84
CA LEU A 95 16.61 -43.04 12.58
C LEU A 95 16.34 -44.29 13.41
N ASP A 96 17.12 -45.35 13.21
CA ASP A 96 17.02 -46.58 14.00
C ASP A 96 18.19 -46.76 14.98
N GLY A 97 19.34 -46.11 14.71
CA GLY A 97 20.54 -46.12 15.54
C GLY A 97 20.77 -44.85 16.36
N PRO A 98 21.74 -44.86 17.29
CA PRO A 98 22.04 -43.74 18.18
C PRO A 98 23.02 -42.71 17.57
N GLU A 99 23.61 -42.97 16.41
CA GLU A 99 24.71 -42.15 15.87
C GLU A 99 24.49 -41.80 14.39
N ILE A 100 24.85 -40.55 14.04
CA ILE A 100 25.12 -40.14 12.66
C ILE A 100 26.58 -39.68 12.59
N THR A 101 27.33 -40.19 11.61
CA THR A 101 28.67 -39.71 11.27
C THR A 101 28.64 -39.01 9.91
N LEU A 102 29.36 -37.90 9.76
CA LEU A 102 29.49 -37.19 8.49
C LEU A 102 30.84 -36.48 8.37
N LEU A 103 31.30 -36.22 7.15
CA LEU A 103 32.47 -35.40 6.86
C LEU A 103 32.03 -33.99 6.44
N VAL A 104 32.51 -32.96 7.14
CA VAL A 104 32.16 -31.56 6.87
C VAL A 104 33.40 -30.70 6.68
N GLY A 105 33.47 -29.98 5.56
CA GLY A 105 34.48 -28.97 5.26
C GLY A 105 33.84 -27.64 4.85
N GLY A 106 34.64 -26.60 4.65
CA GLY A 106 34.20 -25.25 4.25
C GLY A 106 34.27 -24.22 5.38
N GLY A 107 33.37 -23.25 5.36
CA GLY A 107 33.33 -22.13 6.30
C GLY A 107 32.91 -22.50 7.72
N LYS A 108 33.42 -21.72 8.69
CA LYS A 108 33.06 -21.81 10.12
C LYS A 108 31.93 -20.86 10.54
N HIS A 109 31.30 -20.22 9.56
CA HIS A 109 30.35 -19.13 9.76
C HIS A 109 29.01 -19.64 10.26
N LYS A 110 28.23 -18.78 10.94
CA LYS A 110 26.90 -19.18 11.44
C LYS A 110 25.91 -19.44 10.30
N GLU A 111 26.23 -18.88 9.14
CA GLU A 111 25.44 -18.85 7.92
C GLU A 111 25.82 -19.98 6.94
N THR A 112 26.88 -20.76 7.22
CA THR A 112 27.30 -21.92 6.41
C THR A 112 27.42 -23.19 7.27
N TYR A 113 26.49 -24.13 7.14
CA TYR A 113 26.41 -25.31 8.02
C TYR A 113 25.62 -26.48 7.44
N VAL A 114 25.77 -27.66 8.03
CA VAL A 114 24.89 -28.82 7.85
C VAL A 114 24.10 -29.03 9.13
N ALA A 115 22.79 -29.24 9.03
CA ALA A 115 21.87 -29.43 10.15
C ALA A 115 21.10 -30.74 10.07
N LEU A 116 20.79 -31.33 11.23
CA LEU A 116 19.77 -32.35 11.38
C LEU A 116 18.44 -31.67 11.71
N CYS A 117 17.39 -31.99 10.97
CA CYS A 117 16.07 -31.37 11.07
C CYS A 117 15.00 -32.40 11.43
N THR A 118 14.06 -32.03 12.32
CA THR A 118 12.81 -32.77 12.53
C THR A 118 11.87 -32.59 11.35
N ALA A 119 10.88 -33.49 11.19
CA ALA A 119 9.91 -33.45 10.08
C ALA A 119 9.10 -32.14 9.95
N ASP A 120 8.99 -31.34 11.02
CA ASP A 120 8.38 -29.99 11.04
C ASP A 120 9.36 -28.86 10.59
N GLY A 121 10.62 -29.20 10.31
CA GLY A 121 11.64 -28.32 9.73
C GLY A 121 12.51 -27.61 10.76
N LYS A 122 12.35 -27.92 12.05
CA LYS A 122 13.18 -27.40 13.14
C LYS A 122 14.55 -28.06 13.15
N GLU A 123 15.60 -27.23 13.19
CA GLU A 123 16.98 -27.68 13.28
C GLU A 123 17.35 -28.05 14.72
N VAL A 124 17.92 -29.24 14.92
CA VAL A 124 18.20 -29.79 16.25
C VAL A 124 19.68 -30.04 16.52
N LEU A 125 20.49 -30.23 15.48
CA LEU A 125 21.96 -30.30 15.54
C LEU A 125 22.54 -29.57 14.34
N GLN A 126 23.74 -29.01 14.48
CA GLN A 126 24.47 -28.32 13.40
C GLN A 126 25.96 -28.67 13.41
N ALA A 127 26.57 -28.70 12.24
CA ALA A 127 28.00 -28.90 12.01
C ALA A 127 28.50 -27.93 10.94
N ARG A 128 29.76 -27.52 11.06
CA ARG A 128 30.38 -26.47 10.24
C ARG A 128 31.80 -26.85 9.89
N GLY A 129 32.33 -26.27 8.83
CA GLY A 129 33.75 -26.34 8.54
C GLY A 129 34.59 -25.49 9.49
N ASN A 130 35.91 -25.49 9.29
CA ASN A 130 36.87 -24.75 10.11
C ASN A 130 37.61 -23.65 9.32
N ASN A 131 36.98 -23.12 8.27
CA ASN A 131 37.62 -22.32 7.21
C ASN A 131 38.75 -23.11 6.54
N GLY A 132 38.42 -24.33 6.10
CA GLY A 132 39.32 -25.28 5.46
C GLY A 132 38.56 -26.16 4.47
N GLN A 133 39.19 -26.55 3.35
CA GLN A 133 38.60 -27.49 2.38
C GLN A 133 38.82 -28.96 2.79
N THR A 134 39.63 -29.17 3.81
CA THR A 134 39.76 -30.45 4.51
C THR A 134 38.45 -30.73 5.23
N MET A 135 37.77 -31.80 4.82
CA MET A 135 36.56 -32.29 5.49
C MET A 135 36.94 -33.04 6.77
N ASN A 136 36.32 -32.65 7.88
CA ASN A 136 36.60 -33.20 9.20
C ASN A 136 35.43 -34.12 9.63
N PRO A 137 35.72 -35.23 10.32
CA PRO A 137 34.68 -36.10 10.87
C PRO A 137 33.88 -35.39 11.96
N VAL A 138 32.57 -35.54 11.87
CA VAL A 138 31.58 -35.07 12.83
C VAL A 138 30.78 -36.27 13.30
N HIS A 139 30.63 -36.40 14.61
CA HIS A 139 29.84 -37.43 15.27
C HIS A 139 28.67 -36.77 16.00
N TRP A 140 27.46 -37.22 15.73
CA TRP A 140 26.25 -36.76 16.39
C TRP A 140 25.58 -37.90 17.14
N ASP A 141 25.40 -37.72 18.46
CA ASP A 141 24.49 -38.56 19.26
C ASP A 141 23.05 -38.14 18.96
N VAL A 142 22.31 -39.03 18.31
CA VAL A 142 20.92 -38.84 17.91
C VAL A 142 19.96 -39.76 18.66
N SER A 143 20.40 -40.38 19.77
CA SER A 143 19.60 -41.29 20.58
C SER A 143 18.23 -40.71 20.96
N LYS A 144 18.15 -39.39 21.15
CA LYS A 144 16.91 -38.65 21.46
C LYS A 144 15.86 -38.68 20.34
N TRP A 145 16.26 -38.83 19.09
CA TRP A 145 15.38 -38.81 17.92
C TRP A 145 15.22 -40.19 17.27
N LYS A 146 15.59 -41.27 17.98
CA LYS A 146 15.37 -42.64 17.53
C LYS A 146 13.88 -42.89 17.24
N ASN A 147 13.61 -43.56 16.14
CA ASN A 147 12.30 -43.82 15.53
C ASN A 147 11.53 -42.57 15.06
N GLN A 148 12.16 -41.40 14.95
CA GLN A 148 11.54 -40.21 14.38
C GLN A 148 11.93 -40.02 12.92
N GLU A 149 11.01 -39.46 12.13
CA GLU A 149 11.28 -39.01 10.77
C GLU A 149 12.05 -37.68 10.80
N MET A 150 13.19 -37.67 10.13
CA MET A 150 14.18 -36.59 10.12
C MET A 150 14.71 -36.38 8.70
N PHE A 151 15.39 -35.27 8.46
CA PHE A 151 16.17 -35.05 7.24
C PHE A 151 17.39 -34.17 7.54
N LEU A 152 18.37 -34.17 6.64
CA LEU A 152 19.55 -33.32 6.72
C LEU A 152 19.39 -32.10 5.81
N ARG A 153 19.93 -30.96 6.25
CA ARG A 153 19.91 -29.70 5.52
C ARG A 153 21.31 -29.11 5.46
N MET A 154 21.82 -28.84 4.26
CA MET A 154 23.05 -28.09 4.02
C MET A 154 22.68 -26.65 3.65
N VAL A 155 23.15 -25.67 4.42
CA VAL A 155 22.85 -24.24 4.28
C VAL A 155 24.10 -23.48 3.92
N ASP A 156 24.00 -22.63 2.89
CA ASP A 156 24.99 -21.64 2.51
C ASP A 156 24.30 -20.29 2.30
N ALA A 157 24.44 -19.38 3.26
CA ALA A 157 23.77 -18.08 3.26
C ALA A 157 24.77 -16.92 3.33
N ARG A 158 25.99 -17.10 2.81
CA ARG A 158 27.05 -16.09 2.91
C ARG A 158 27.87 -16.00 1.64
N THR A 159 28.07 -14.77 1.16
CA THR A 159 29.06 -14.49 0.12
C THR A 159 30.42 -14.06 0.68
N GLY A 160 31.48 -14.27 -0.12
CA GLY A 160 32.85 -13.89 0.21
C GLY A 160 33.64 -14.96 0.97
N GLY A 161 34.90 -14.71 1.29
CA GLY A 161 35.86 -15.75 1.70
C GLY A 161 35.32 -16.78 2.71
N TRP A 162 35.35 -18.06 2.32
CA TRP A 162 34.79 -19.21 3.06
C TRP A 162 33.25 -19.23 3.16
N GLY A 163 32.57 -18.54 2.24
CA GLY A 163 31.13 -18.62 2.00
C GLY A 163 30.77 -19.87 1.20
N HIS A 164 31.13 -21.04 1.75
CA HIS A 164 30.74 -22.34 1.20
C HIS A 164 30.78 -23.43 2.27
N ILE A 165 30.15 -24.56 1.97
CA ILE A 165 30.18 -25.78 2.78
C ILE A 165 30.32 -27.00 1.87
N THR A 166 31.02 -28.02 2.37
CA THR A 166 31.19 -29.31 1.70
C THR A 166 30.79 -30.45 2.62
N LEU A 167 30.14 -31.47 2.08
CA LEU A 167 29.58 -32.60 2.82
C LEU A 167 29.86 -33.92 2.11
N ASP A 168 30.28 -34.93 2.87
CA ASP A 168 30.53 -36.28 2.37
C ASP A 168 30.35 -37.35 3.47
N ASP A 169 30.32 -38.62 3.08
CA ASP A 169 30.31 -39.82 3.93
C ASP A 169 29.33 -39.77 5.12
N VAL A 170 28.08 -39.43 4.85
CA VAL A 170 27.03 -39.45 5.87
C VAL A 170 26.59 -40.89 6.10
N VAL A 171 26.73 -41.41 7.31
CA VAL A 171 26.40 -42.80 7.66
C VAL A 171 25.59 -42.83 8.97
N PHE A 172 24.50 -43.59 8.96
CA PHE A 172 23.68 -43.87 10.15
C PHE A 172 22.87 -45.15 9.99
N GLU A 173 22.38 -45.72 11.09
CA GLU A 173 21.41 -46.82 11.02
C GLU A 173 19.99 -46.26 10.90
N GLY A 174 19.26 -46.68 9.87
CA GLY A 174 17.92 -46.19 9.62
C GLY A 174 17.29 -46.76 8.37
N ARG A 175 16.19 -46.16 7.97
CA ARG A 175 15.54 -46.48 6.69
C ARG A 175 14.98 -45.21 6.09
N PHE A 176 15.04 -45.09 4.77
CA PHE A 176 14.26 -44.07 4.09
C PHE A 176 12.78 -44.26 4.45
N ALA A 177 12.08 -43.17 4.75
CA ALA A 177 10.66 -43.23 5.01
C ALA A 177 9.97 -43.79 3.75
N GLY A 178 9.46 -45.04 3.83
CA GLY A 178 8.91 -45.78 2.70
C GLY A 178 7.66 -45.10 2.16
N GLY A 179 7.85 -44.29 1.12
CA GLY A 179 6.81 -43.53 0.44
C GLY A 179 7.47 -42.56 -0.54
N ALA A 180 7.60 -42.97 -1.80
CA ALA A 180 7.56 -41.99 -2.88
C ALA A 180 6.18 -41.32 -2.76
N ASP A 181 6.16 -40.07 -2.32
CA ASP A 181 5.03 -39.36 -1.69
C ASP A 181 4.65 -39.90 -0.30
N ASN A 182 4.80 -39.05 0.72
CA ASN A 182 3.82 -38.88 1.79
C ASN A 182 4.03 -37.56 2.57
N HIS A 183 3.05 -36.67 2.40
CA HIS A 183 2.47 -35.79 3.43
C HIS A 183 3.34 -34.77 4.17
N ARG A 184 3.72 -33.71 3.44
CA ARG A 184 3.29 -32.36 3.84
C ARG A 184 2.18 -31.90 2.90
N GLY A 185 0.94 -32.05 3.36
CA GLY A 185 -0.23 -31.45 2.74
C GLY A 185 -0.16 -29.93 2.74
N LYS A 186 0.52 -29.37 1.75
CA LYS A 186 -0.02 -28.21 1.05
C LYS A 186 -0.91 -28.81 -0.03
N LEU A 187 -2.20 -28.49 0.00
CA LEU A 187 -3.04 -28.59 -1.18
C LEU A 187 -2.31 -27.86 -2.32
N LYS A 188 -1.60 -28.61 -3.15
CA LYS A 188 -1.21 -28.16 -4.48
C LYS A 188 -2.50 -28.13 -5.27
N LEU A 189 -3.09 -26.94 -5.36
CA LEU A 189 -3.56 -26.46 -6.65
C LEU A 189 -2.55 -26.91 -7.70
N THR A 190 -3.02 -27.55 -8.74
CA THR A 190 -2.28 -27.85 -9.96
C THR A 190 -1.87 -26.56 -10.64
N ALA A 191 -0.92 -25.84 -10.05
CA ALA A 191 -0.08 -24.90 -10.75
C ALA A 191 0.96 -25.76 -11.46
N ALA A 192 0.79 -25.95 -12.78
CA ALA A 192 1.94 -26.18 -13.63
C ALA A 192 3.01 -25.16 -13.20
N LYS A 193 4.24 -25.61 -12.91
CA LYS A 193 5.36 -24.69 -12.69
C LYS A 193 5.33 -23.69 -13.84
N PRO A 194 5.17 -22.37 -13.61
CA PRO A 194 5.49 -21.40 -14.64
C PRO A 194 6.91 -21.74 -15.09
N ALA A 195 7.12 -21.89 -16.39
CA ALA A 195 8.47 -22.02 -16.93
C ALA A 195 9.35 -20.96 -16.25
N GLU A 196 10.58 -21.33 -15.87
CA GLU A 196 11.58 -20.36 -15.38
C GLU A 196 11.64 -19.21 -16.37
N TRP A 197 10.95 -18.11 -16.06
CA TRP A 197 10.99 -16.91 -16.85
C TRP A 197 12.32 -16.25 -16.54
N LYS A 198 13.27 -16.38 -17.47
CA LYS A 198 14.52 -15.64 -17.45
C LYS A 198 14.28 -14.35 -18.25
N PRO A 199 14.18 -13.17 -17.61
CA PRO A 199 14.12 -11.92 -18.36
C PRO A 199 15.27 -11.87 -19.36
N SER A 200 15.01 -11.36 -20.56
CA SER A 200 16.13 -10.95 -21.42
C SER A 200 16.94 -9.90 -20.64
N LYS A 201 18.26 -10.09 -20.54
CA LYS A 201 19.15 -9.22 -19.74
C LYS A 201 19.22 -7.77 -20.25
N LYS A 202 18.50 -7.43 -21.34
CA LYS A 202 18.46 -6.10 -21.95
C LYS A 202 17.05 -5.84 -22.48
N PRO A 203 16.23 -5.00 -21.83
CA PRO A 203 14.99 -4.53 -22.44
C PRO A 203 15.32 -3.84 -23.77
N PRO A 204 14.46 -3.95 -24.80
CA PRO A 204 14.67 -3.24 -26.06
C PRO A 204 14.78 -1.73 -25.78
N LYS A 205 15.77 -1.06 -26.40
CA LYS A 205 16.01 0.39 -26.23
C LYS A 205 14.82 1.28 -26.63
N LYS A 206 13.82 0.71 -27.31
CA LYS A 206 12.51 1.30 -27.65
C LYS A 206 11.46 0.19 -27.63
N TRP A 207 10.35 0.41 -26.91
CA TRP A 207 9.13 -0.38 -27.08
C TRP A 207 8.52 -0.07 -28.45
N ASN A 208 8.09 -1.09 -29.19
CA ASN A 208 7.67 -1.00 -30.60
C ASN A 208 6.14 -1.03 -30.79
N GLY A 209 5.34 -0.88 -29.73
CA GLY A 209 3.88 -0.80 -29.84
C GLY A 209 3.16 -2.16 -29.85
N GLY A 210 3.71 -3.11 -30.60
CA GLY A 210 3.02 -4.35 -30.97
C GLY A 210 2.88 -5.41 -29.87
N ASP A 211 2.25 -6.51 -30.29
CA ASP A 211 2.15 -7.78 -29.56
C ASP A 211 3.54 -8.23 -29.09
N GLN A 212 3.61 -8.77 -27.88
CA GLN A 212 4.82 -9.35 -27.32
C GLN A 212 4.61 -10.86 -27.24
N VAL A 213 4.95 -11.57 -28.32
CA VAL A 213 4.84 -13.03 -28.38
C VAL A 213 6.13 -13.61 -28.94
N THR A 214 6.68 -14.60 -28.25
CA THR A 214 7.80 -15.41 -28.72
C THR A 214 7.33 -16.82 -29.01
N ALA A 215 8.07 -17.59 -29.82
CA ALA A 215 7.73 -18.99 -30.05
C ALA A 215 7.71 -19.80 -28.74
N ALA A 216 8.65 -19.53 -27.82
CA ALA A 216 8.71 -20.20 -26.52
C ALA A 216 7.50 -19.87 -25.62
N SER A 217 7.12 -18.59 -25.52
CA SER A 217 5.97 -18.18 -24.72
C SER A 217 4.66 -18.71 -25.31
N LEU A 218 4.53 -18.74 -26.63
CA LEU A 218 3.36 -19.30 -27.31
C LEU A 218 3.26 -20.82 -27.08
N ARG A 219 4.37 -21.55 -27.21
CA ARG A 219 4.43 -22.99 -26.94
C ARG A 219 3.93 -23.33 -25.53
N ALA A 220 4.47 -22.63 -24.53
CA ALA A 220 4.10 -22.84 -23.14
C ALA A 220 2.60 -22.57 -22.89
N ALA A 221 2.03 -21.52 -23.49
CA ALA A 221 0.60 -21.24 -23.39
C ALA A 221 -0.26 -22.32 -24.06
N VAL A 222 0.12 -22.81 -25.25
CA VAL A 222 -0.61 -23.87 -25.96
C VAL A 222 -0.59 -25.18 -25.18
N GLU A 223 0.57 -25.57 -24.64
CA GLU A 223 0.72 -26.78 -23.82
C GLU A 223 -0.08 -26.67 -22.51
N HIS A 224 -0.04 -25.51 -21.85
CA HIS A 224 -0.85 -25.24 -20.66
C HIS A 224 -2.35 -25.34 -20.97
N ASN A 225 -2.81 -24.66 -22.02
CA ASN A 225 -4.22 -24.68 -22.43
C ASN A 225 -4.68 -26.10 -22.79
N GLN A 226 -3.83 -26.89 -23.45
CA GLN A 226 -4.12 -28.29 -23.74
C GLN A 226 -4.28 -29.10 -22.44
N ALA A 227 -3.37 -28.92 -21.48
CA ALA A 227 -3.41 -29.64 -20.22
C ALA A 227 -4.63 -29.28 -19.35
N VAL A 228 -5.00 -28.00 -19.31
CA VAL A 228 -6.10 -27.50 -18.46
C VAL A 228 -7.47 -27.72 -19.10
N PHE A 229 -7.61 -27.45 -20.41
CA PHE A 229 -8.92 -27.45 -21.07
C PHE A 229 -9.20 -28.71 -21.90
N GLY A 230 -8.17 -29.49 -22.24
CA GLY A 230 -8.32 -30.73 -23.00
C GLY A 230 -9.15 -30.55 -24.27
N ALA A 231 -10.25 -31.27 -24.37
CA ALA A 231 -11.15 -31.24 -25.53
C ALA A 231 -11.78 -29.86 -25.80
N ARG A 232 -11.85 -28.96 -24.82
CA ARG A 232 -12.32 -27.58 -25.02
C ARG A 232 -11.31 -26.69 -25.76
N TYR A 233 -10.07 -27.16 -25.93
CA TYR A 233 -9.02 -26.50 -26.69
C TYR A 233 -8.48 -27.44 -27.80
N PRO A 234 -9.29 -27.78 -28.81
CA PRO A 234 -8.99 -28.90 -29.73
C PRO A 234 -7.83 -28.63 -30.70
N GLY A 235 -7.44 -27.37 -30.91
CA GLY A 235 -6.42 -26.99 -31.89
C GLY A 235 -4.97 -27.24 -31.46
N ALA A 236 -4.72 -27.62 -30.20
CA ALA A 236 -3.39 -27.67 -29.59
C ALA A 236 -2.33 -28.41 -30.43
N ALA A 237 -2.62 -29.64 -30.86
CA ALA A 237 -1.66 -30.45 -31.63
C ALA A 237 -1.27 -29.76 -32.94
N LYS A 238 -2.25 -29.18 -33.66
CA LYS A 238 -2.03 -28.45 -34.91
C LYS A 238 -1.24 -27.15 -34.68
N TYR A 239 -1.48 -26.46 -33.57
CA TYR A 239 -0.72 -25.26 -33.21
C TYR A 239 0.74 -25.58 -32.93
N LEU A 240 1.02 -26.64 -32.15
CA LEU A 240 2.38 -27.05 -31.82
C LEU A 240 3.17 -27.52 -33.05
N GLU A 241 2.52 -28.23 -33.98
CA GLU A 241 3.13 -28.64 -35.25
C GLU A 241 3.52 -27.43 -36.11
N ARG A 242 2.59 -26.49 -36.32
CA ARG A 242 2.85 -25.25 -37.06
C ARG A 242 3.94 -24.41 -36.41
N LEU A 243 3.92 -24.31 -35.08
CA LEU A 243 4.92 -23.58 -34.33
C LEU A 243 6.32 -24.18 -34.51
N ALA A 244 6.45 -25.50 -34.48
CA ALA A 244 7.73 -26.18 -34.72
C ALA A 244 8.26 -25.92 -36.14
N ALA A 245 7.38 -25.77 -37.13
CA ALA A 245 7.78 -25.39 -38.49
C ALA A 245 8.26 -23.92 -38.57
N ILE A 246 7.57 -23.02 -37.87
CA ILE A 246 7.93 -21.59 -37.79
C ILE A 246 9.26 -21.40 -37.07
N GLU A 247 9.50 -22.11 -35.95
CA GLU A 247 10.78 -22.05 -35.21
C GLU A 247 11.98 -22.40 -36.09
N LYS A 248 11.85 -23.37 -37.00
CA LYS A 248 12.92 -23.69 -37.96
C LYS A 248 13.21 -22.55 -38.94
N LYS A 249 12.17 -21.83 -39.38
CA LYS A 249 12.30 -20.68 -40.30
C LYS A 249 12.85 -19.43 -39.60
N LEU A 250 12.62 -19.28 -38.30
CA LEU A 250 13.13 -18.14 -37.52
C LEU A 250 14.66 -18.16 -37.36
N VAL A 251 15.30 -19.33 -37.49
CA VAL A 251 16.76 -19.46 -37.41
C VAL A 251 17.47 -19.03 -38.70
N ASP A 252 16.77 -19.03 -39.84
CA ASP A 252 17.31 -18.58 -41.12
C ASP A 252 16.97 -17.09 -41.35
N GLU A 253 18.00 -16.24 -41.38
CA GLU A 253 17.88 -14.79 -41.60
C GLU A 253 17.08 -14.42 -42.87
N ARG A 254 17.09 -15.28 -43.89
CA ARG A 254 16.36 -15.05 -45.15
C ARG A 254 14.85 -15.23 -44.99
N THR A 255 14.42 -16.04 -44.03
CA THR A 255 13.00 -16.35 -43.79
C THR A 255 12.47 -15.77 -42.48
N ALA A 256 13.34 -15.23 -41.62
CA ALA A 256 13.00 -14.75 -40.29
C ALA A 256 11.82 -13.75 -40.30
N GLN A 257 11.83 -12.74 -41.16
CA GLN A 257 10.76 -11.73 -41.22
C GLN A 257 9.39 -12.34 -41.59
N ALA A 258 9.36 -13.26 -42.57
CA ALA A 258 8.14 -13.95 -42.94
C ALA A 258 7.67 -14.89 -41.81
N ALA A 259 8.60 -15.55 -41.14
CA ALA A 259 8.33 -16.42 -40.00
C ALA A 259 7.81 -15.65 -38.78
N GLU A 260 8.24 -14.41 -38.55
CA GLU A 260 7.68 -13.52 -37.52
C GLU A 260 6.20 -13.19 -37.80
N ALA A 261 5.84 -12.92 -39.06
CA ALA A 261 4.44 -12.72 -39.44
C ALA A 261 3.59 -13.99 -39.30
N GLU A 262 4.15 -15.16 -39.68
CA GLU A 262 3.50 -16.46 -39.45
C GLU A 262 3.31 -16.75 -37.95
N LEU A 263 4.30 -16.41 -37.11
CA LEU A 263 4.23 -16.54 -35.66
C LEU A 263 3.12 -15.66 -35.09
N ALA A 264 3.04 -14.39 -35.50
CA ALA A 264 2.00 -13.47 -35.04
C ALA A 264 0.59 -13.98 -35.40
N ALA A 265 0.41 -14.48 -36.63
CA ALA A 265 -0.86 -15.05 -37.07
C ALA A 265 -1.23 -16.31 -36.26
N LEU A 266 -0.27 -17.22 -36.05
CA LEU A 266 -0.49 -18.42 -35.23
C LEU A 266 -0.77 -18.07 -33.76
N ALA A 267 -0.06 -17.09 -33.20
CA ALA A 267 -0.27 -16.61 -31.84
C ALA A 267 -1.69 -16.09 -31.66
N ARG A 268 -2.17 -15.26 -32.60
CA ARG A 268 -3.55 -14.76 -32.58
C ARG A 268 -4.55 -15.91 -32.61
N GLU A 269 -4.38 -16.86 -33.52
CA GLU A 269 -5.27 -18.02 -33.63
C GLU A 269 -5.28 -18.88 -32.37
N ALA A 270 -4.10 -19.22 -31.84
CA ALA A 270 -3.95 -20.15 -30.74
C ALA A 270 -4.33 -19.53 -29.38
N LEU A 271 -3.94 -18.29 -29.10
CA LEU A 271 -4.23 -17.63 -27.82
C LEU A 271 -5.69 -17.19 -27.73
N LEU A 272 -6.29 -16.68 -28.82
CA LEU A 272 -7.71 -16.33 -28.82
C LEU A 272 -8.62 -17.55 -28.83
N ALA A 273 -8.12 -18.75 -29.16
CA ALA A 273 -8.86 -19.99 -28.97
C ALA A 273 -8.93 -20.46 -27.50
N ASN A 274 -8.28 -19.75 -26.55
CA ASN A 274 -8.38 -20.06 -25.12
C ASN A 274 -9.85 -19.99 -24.65
N PRO A 275 -10.42 -21.05 -24.06
CA PRO A 275 -11.81 -21.06 -23.60
C PRO A 275 -12.16 -19.95 -22.60
N LEU A 276 -11.19 -19.48 -21.81
CA LEU A 276 -11.40 -18.35 -20.88
C LEU A 276 -11.61 -17.00 -21.59
N VAL A 277 -11.24 -16.92 -22.88
CA VAL A 277 -11.29 -15.69 -23.68
C VAL A 277 -12.43 -15.76 -24.71
N CYS A 278 -12.64 -16.92 -25.34
CA CYS A 278 -13.57 -17.02 -26.48
C CYS A 278 -14.91 -17.69 -26.21
N ASP A 279 -15.14 -18.28 -25.04
CA ASP A 279 -16.43 -18.92 -24.75
C ASP A 279 -17.54 -17.91 -24.45
N GLN A 280 -17.19 -16.66 -24.14
CA GLN A 280 -18.14 -15.59 -23.81
C GLN A 280 -17.68 -14.27 -24.43
N PRO A 281 -18.61 -13.33 -24.70
CA PRO A 281 -18.25 -11.97 -25.08
C PRO A 281 -17.46 -11.26 -23.96
N ILE A 282 -16.53 -10.39 -24.37
CA ILE A 282 -15.79 -9.50 -23.48
C ILE A 282 -16.52 -8.15 -23.44
N LEU A 283 -16.98 -7.72 -22.28
CA LEU A 283 -17.43 -6.36 -22.03
C LEU A 283 -16.22 -5.43 -21.96
N PHE A 284 -16.34 -4.22 -22.50
CA PHE A 284 -15.33 -3.17 -22.39
C PHE A 284 -15.97 -1.78 -22.52
N ILE A 285 -15.23 -0.77 -22.06
CA ILE A 285 -15.60 0.64 -22.15
C ILE A 285 -14.81 1.32 -23.28
N VAL A 286 -15.50 2.14 -24.06
CA VAL A 286 -14.89 3.04 -25.04
C VAL A 286 -14.95 4.45 -24.47
N ARG A 287 -13.79 5.10 -24.30
CA ARG A 287 -13.71 6.51 -23.88
C ARG A 287 -12.38 7.14 -24.27
N GLN A 288 -12.30 8.47 -24.22
CA GLN A 288 -11.01 9.15 -24.29
C GLN A 288 -10.16 8.75 -23.07
N GLN A 289 -8.84 8.68 -23.25
CA GLN A 289 -7.94 8.67 -22.09
C GLN A 289 -8.14 9.98 -21.32
N TYR A 290 -8.11 9.92 -20.00
CA TYR A 290 -8.26 11.12 -19.17
C TYR A 290 -7.19 12.15 -19.54
N ARG A 291 -7.55 13.43 -19.45
CA ARG A 291 -6.54 14.49 -19.56
C ARG A 291 -5.58 14.38 -18.38
N ARG A 292 -4.31 14.68 -18.65
CA ARG A 292 -3.32 14.81 -17.59
C ARG A 292 -3.76 15.89 -16.61
N ASP A 293 -3.82 15.52 -15.34
CA ASP A 293 -4.06 16.41 -14.22
C ASP A 293 -3.03 16.11 -13.12
N HIS A 294 -3.21 16.67 -11.94
CA HIS A 294 -2.22 16.65 -10.87
C HIS A 294 -2.16 15.31 -10.11
N HIS A 295 -3.25 14.54 -10.01
CA HIS A 295 -3.27 13.26 -9.31
C HIS A 295 -4.04 12.18 -10.08
N ASN A 296 -3.72 10.92 -9.80
CA ASN A 296 -4.39 9.72 -10.32
C ASN A 296 -5.89 9.65 -9.95
N THR A 297 -6.33 10.34 -8.89
CA THR A 297 -7.73 10.44 -8.45
C THR A 297 -8.52 11.57 -9.14
N ALA A 298 -7.89 12.39 -9.98
CA ALA A 298 -8.51 13.57 -10.58
C ALA A 298 -9.42 13.26 -11.79
N THR A 299 -10.20 12.17 -11.72
CA THR A 299 -11.02 11.62 -12.83
C THR A 299 -12.53 11.83 -12.67
N MET A 300 -12.97 12.49 -11.60
CA MET A 300 -14.39 12.74 -11.31
C MET A 300 -14.96 13.97 -12.05
N PHE A 301 -14.14 14.99 -12.31
CA PHE A 301 -14.52 16.24 -13.01
C PHE A 301 -15.82 16.88 -12.50
N GLN A 302 -16.04 16.83 -11.17
CA GLN A 302 -17.30 17.23 -10.56
C GLN A 302 -17.60 18.71 -10.88
N VAL A 303 -18.79 19.03 -11.38
CA VAL A 303 -19.16 20.42 -11.69
C VAL A 303 -18.96 21.34 -10.47
N GLY A 304 -18.28 22.45 -10.70
CA GLY A 304 -17.93 23.44 -9.68
C GLY A 304 -16.56 23.21 -9.03
N GLU A 305 -15.91 22.07 -9.31
CA GLU A 305 -14.57 21.76 -8.83
C GLU A 305 -13.48 22.15 -9.85
N ILE A 306 -12.24 22.23 -9.39
CA ILE A 306 -11.12 22.81 -10.15
C ILE A 306 -10.80 22.10 -11.47
N ASN A 307 -11.13 20.81 -11.60
CA ASN A 307 -10.90 20.00 -12.80
C ASN A 307 -12.16 19.84 -13.67
N THR A 308 -13.25 20.58 -13.41
CA THR A 308 -14.48 20.53 -14.24
C THR A 308 -14.16 20.71 -15.73
N GLY A 309 -13.29 21.67 -16.06
CA GLY A 309 -12.90 21.99 -17.45
C GLY A 309 -12.01 20.95 -18.13
N SER A 310 -11.55 19.92 -17.39
CA SER A 310 -10.76 18.82 -17.93
C SER A 310 -11.62 17.69 -18.53
N PHE A 311 -12.94 17.72 -18.31
CA PHE A 311 -13.86 16.69 -18.82
C PHE A 311 -13.85 16.60 -20.35
N GLN A 312 -13.90 15.38 -20.87
CA GLN A 312 -14.10 15.08 -22.29
C GLN A 312 -15.21 14.05 -22.43
N GLY A 313 -16.26 14.39 -23.17
CA GLY A 313 -17.39 13.51 -23.43
C GLY A 313 -17.17 12.57 -24.62
N GLY A 314 -18.11 11.65 -24.77
CA GLY A 314 -18.08 10.56 -25.74
C GLY A 314 -17.58 9.27 -25.09
N GLY A 315 -18.50 8.35 -24.81
CA GLY A 315 -18.14 7.01 -24.42
C GLY A 315 -19.28 6.01 -24.58
N ALA A 316 -18.94 4.72 -24.52
CA ALA A 316 -19.89 3.63 -24.65
C ALA A 316 -19.44 2.41 -23.85
N MET A 317 -20.40 1.59 -23.42
CA MET A 317 -20.14 0.23 -22.97
C MET A 317 -20.53 -0.72 -24.08
N LYS A 318 -19.63 -1.64 -24.43
CA LYS A 318 -19.78 -2.55 -25.57
C LYS A 318 -19.34 -3.96 -25.20
N THR A 319 -19.72 -4.91 -26.04
CA THR A 319 -19.27 -6.31 -25.97
C THR A 319 -18.55 -6.70 -27.26
N PHE A 320 -17.47 -7.46 -27.14
CA PHE A 320 -16.73 -8.07 -28.25
C PHE A 320 -16.82 -9.59 -28.18
N ASP A 321 -17.44 -10.21 -29.19
CA ASP A 321 -17.44 -11.66 -29.37
C ASP A 321 -16.16 -12.08 -30.11
N VAL A 322 -15.26 -12.75 -29.41
CA VAL A 322 -13.93 -13.11 -29.91
C VAL A 322 -14.01 -14.11 -31.08
N ARG A 323 -15.02 -14.99 -31.11
CA ARG A 323 -15.15 -16.03 -32.14
C ARG A 323 -15.63 -15.47 -33.48
N THR A 324 -16.58 -14.55 -33.42
CA THR A 324 -17.22 -13.96 -34.60
C THR A 324 -16.60 -12.64 -35.01
N GLY A 325 -15.85 -11.99 -34.11
CA GLY A 325 -15.35 -10.63 -34.27
C GLY A 325 -16.45 -9.55 -34.14
N LYS A 326 -17.67 -9.92 -33.71
CA LYS A 326 -18.79 -9.00 -33.61
C LYS A 326 -18.65 -8.07 -32.41
N VAL A 327 -18.74 -6.77 -32.65
CA VAL A 327 -18.89 -5.74 -31.61
C VAL A 327 -20.37 -5.38 -31.48
N SER A 328 -20.89 -5.24 -30.26
CA SER A 328 -22.27 -4.79 -29.99
C SER A 328 -22.28 -3.73 -28.90
N THR A 329 -23.06 -2.67 -29.08
CA THR A 329 -23.21 -1.59 -28.10
C THR A 329 -24.28 -1.97 -27.08
N VAL A 330 -23.94 -1.88 -25.79
CA VAL A 330 -24.87 -2.07 -24.66
C VAL A 330 -25.51 -0.74 -24.29
N ILE A 331 -24.71 0.32 -24.20
CA ILE A 331 -25.18 1.70 -23.97
C ILE A 331 -24.15 2.72 -24.49
N GLU A 332 -24.62 3.86 -24.98
CA GLU A 332 -23.79 4.97 -25.46
C GLU A 332 -24.14 6.28 -24.74
N ALA A 333 -23.11 7.00 -24.28
CA ALA A 333 -23.20 8.35 -23.71
C ALA A 333 -22.50 9.35 -24.66
N LYS A 334 -23.24 9.88 -25.64
CA LYS A 334 -22.67 10.71 -26.72
C LYS A 334 -21.98 11.98 -26.25
N ALA A 335 -22.57 12.67 -25.28
CA ALA A 335 -21.99 13.88 -24.67
C ALA A 335 -21.33 13.59 -23.31
N GLY A 336 -21.48 12.36 -22.82
CA GLY A 336 -21.13 11.92 -21.48
C GLY A 336 -20.02 10.89 -21.48
N VAL A 337 -19.86 10.17 -20.37
CA VAL A 337 -18.91 9.05 -20.24
C VAL A 337 -19.57 7.95 -19.41
N VAL A 338 -19.38 6.71 -19.85
CA VAL A 338 -19.64 5.47 -19.10
C VAL A 338 -18.27 4.93 -18.64
N ARG A 339 -18.16 4.46 -17.40
CA ARG A 339 -16.90 3.94 -16.82
C ARG A 339 -17.17 3.00 -15.63
N ASP A 340 -16.13 2.29 -15.19
CA ASP A 340 -16.09 1.41 -14.03
C ASP A 340 -17.26 0.39 -13.98
N PRO A 341 -17.46 -0.45 -15.03
CA PRO A 341 -18.46 -1.49 -14.97
C PRO A 341 -18.06 -2.60 -14.00
N GLU A 342 -19.05 -3.24 -13.38
CA GLU A 342 -18.88 -4.49 -12.65
C GLU A 342 -20.00 -5.45 -13.05
N VAL A 343 -19.62 -6.60 -13.59
CA VAL A 343 -20.55 -7.66 -14.00
C VAL A 343 -21.03 -8.43 -12.76
N HIS A 344 -22.35 -8.54 -12.64
CA HIS A 344 -22.98 -9.30 -11.57
C HIS A 344 -22.61 -10.79 -11.62
N TRP A 345 -22.71 -11.47 -10.47
CA TRP A 345 -22.31 -12.88 -10.29
C TRP A 345 -22.91 -13.86 -11.32
N ASP A 346 -24.11 -13.57 -11.83
CA ASP A 346 -24.85 -14.38 -12.81
C ASP A 346 -24.63 -13.94 -14.28
N ALA A 347 -23.84 -12.89 -14.50
CA ALA A 347 -23.57 -12.26 -15.81
C ALA A 347 -24.81 -11.74 -16.57
N ARG A 348 -25.92 -11.49 -15.89
CA ARG A 348 -27.15 -10.98 -16.54
C ARG A 348 -27.27 -9.45 -16.49
N LYS A 349 -26.55 -8.81 -15.59
CA LYS A 349 -26.59 -7.37 -15.37
C LYS A 349 -25.24 -6.80 -14.97
N VAL A 350 -25.09 -5.50 -15.15
CA VAL A 350 -23.86 -4.74 -14.91
C VAL A 350 -24.24 -3.49 -14.11
N VAL A 351 -23.50 -3.22 -13.04
CA VAL A 351 -23.53 -1.92 -12.35
C VAL A 351 -22.37 -1.08 -12.85
N PHE A 352 -22.54 0.23 -13.03
CA PHE A 352 -21.50 1.10 -13.61
C PHE A 352 -21.71 2.56 -13.25
N SER A 353 -20.68 3.38 -13.46
CA SER A 353 -20.73 4.84 -13.30
C SER A 353 -21.05 5.50 -14.64
N MET A 354 -21.97 6.46 -14.64
CA MET A 354 -22.25 7.25 -15.85
C MET A 354 -22.53 8.70 -15.53
N ARG A 355 -21.98 9.58 -16.37
CA ARG A 355 -22.33 10.99 -16.49
C ARG A 355 -22.91 11.19 -17.88
N GLY A 356 -24.16 11.64 -18.01
CA GLY A 356 -24.85 11.73 -19.30
C GLY A 356 -24.37 12.90 -20.17
N ASP A 357 -23.98 14.01 -19.54
CA ASP A 357 -23.51 15.22 -20.22
C ASP A 357 -22.50 16.04 -19.39
N PRO A 358 -21.80 17.03 -19.98
CA PRO A 358 -20.77 17.82 -19.30
C PRO A 358 -21.27 18.69 -18.13
N GLN A 359 -22.57 18.87 -17.91
CA GLN A 359 -23.14 19.62 -16.77
C GLN A 359 -23.71 18.70 -15.68
N GLU A 360 -23.78 17.39 -15.94
CA GLU A 360 -24.13 16.38 -14.94
C GLU A 360 -22.94 15.93 -14.10
N GLN A 361 -23.21 15.05 -13.13
CA GLN A 361 -22.21 14.36 -12.33
C GLN A 361 -22.26 12.86 -12.60
N TYR A 362 -21.21 12.13 -12.20
CA TYR A 362 -21.28 10.68 -12.19
C TYR A 362 -22.32 10.18 -11.18
N SER A 363 -23.16 9.26 -11.63
CA SER A 363 -24.10 8.52 -10.80
C SER A 363 -24.00 7.04 -11.11
N ILE A 364 -24.47 6.21 -10.19
CA ILE A 364 -24.46 4.75 -10.35
C ILE A 364 -25.71 4.32 -11.11
N TYR A 365 -25.52 3.44 -12.10
CA TYR A 365 -26.55 2.84 -12.91
C TYR A 365 -26.43 1.32 -12.90
N GLU A 366 -27.52 0.64 -13.22
CA GLU A 366 -27.57 -0.79 -13.47
C GLU A 366 -28.28 -1.03 -14.81
N ILE A 367 -27.79 -1.99 -15.60
CA ILE A 367 -28.38 -2.36 -16.89
C ILE A 367 -28.24 -3.88 -17.10
N HIS A 368 -29.14 -4.48 -17.88
CA HIS A 368 -28.96 -5.85 -18.33
C HIS A 368 -27.85 -5.95 -19.39
N THR A 369 -27.21 -7.11 -19.50
CA THR A 369 -26.11 -7.33 -20.45
C THR A 369 -26.54 -7.27 -21.92
N ASP A 370 -27.84 -7.32 -22.20
CA ASP A 370 -28.44 -7.11 -23.53
C ASP A 370 -28.76 -5.64 -23.85
N GLY A 371 -28.48 -4.70 -22.93
CA GLY A 371 -28.77 -3.27 -23.06
C GLY A 371 -30.17 -2.86 -22.59
N SER A 372 -31.01 -3.80 -22.16
CA SER A 372 -32.34 -3.49 -21.60
C SER A 372 -32.26 -3.13 -20.10
N GLY A 373 -33.37 -2.62 -19.55
CA GLY A 373 -33.51 -2.50 -18.09
C GLY A 373 -32.66 -1.41 -17.42
N LEU A 374 -32.17 -0.40 -18.15
CA LEU A 374 -31.37 0.69 -17.58
C LEU A 374 -32.09 1.39 -16.42
N ARG A 375 -31.43 1.43 -15.26
CA ARG A 375 -31.92 2.04 -14.02
C ARG A 375 -30.83 2.93 -13.40
N ARG A 376 -31.20 4.15 -13.02
CA ARG A 376 -30.34 5.05 -12.22
C ARG A 376 -30.56 4.77 -10.74
N LEU A 377 -29.49 4.45 -10.01
CA LEU A 377 -29.54 4.09 -8.59
C LEU A 377 -29.20 5.26 -7.66
N THR A 378 -28.33 6.18 -8.08
CA THR A 378 -27.99 7.38 -7.29
C THR A 378 -28.33 8.67 -8.03
N GLY A 379 -28.60 9.74 -7.29
CA GLY A 379 -29.11 10.98 -7.88
C GLY A 379 -29.26 12.11 -6.87
N ALA A 380 -28.14 12.52 -6.24
CA ALA A 380 -28.15 13.64 -5.31
C ALA A 380 -28.63 14.93 -6.00
N SER A 381 -29.38 15.76 -5.26
CA SER A 381 -29.84 17.07 -5.73
C SER A 381 -28.68 18.04 -5.93
N GLU A 382 -27.69 17.98 -5.04
CA GLU A 382 -26.44 18.73 -5.06
C GLU A 382 -25.32 18.03 -5.86
N PRO A 383 -24.32 18.79 -6.37
CA PRO A 383 -23.11 18.23 -6.98
C PRO A 383 -22.38 17.21 -6.10
N VAL A 384 -22.47 15.93 -6.50
CA VAL A 384 -21.81 14.75 -5.93
C VAL A 384 -21.46 13.83 -7.10
N SER A 385 -20.27 13.22 -7.06
CA SER A 385 -19.89 12.15 -7.99
C SER A 385 -19.85 10.83 -7.25
N ASP A 386 -20.59 9.84 -7.77
CA ASP A 386 -20.56 8.45 -7.33
C ASP A 386 -19.90 7.61 -8.46
N ILE A 387 -18.82 6.89 -8.14
CA ILE A 387 -18.00 6.11 -9.10
C ILE A 387 -17.59 4.73 -8.53
N ASP A 388 -16.94 3.90 -9.34
CA ASP A 388 -16.37 2.59 -8.96
C ASP A 388 -17.35 1.63 -8.23
N PRO A 389 -18.57 1.37 -8.76
CA PRO A 389 -19.52 0.50 -8.09
C PRO A 389 -19.16 -0.98 -8.20
N ILE A 390 -19.37 -1.73 -7.11
CA ILE A 390 -19.28 -3.18 -7.06
C ILE A 390 -20.49 -3.82 -6.40
N TYR A 391 -20.84 -5.02 -6.86
CA TYR A 391 -21.80 -5.87 -6.14
C TYR A 391 -21.12 -6.55 -4.97
N THR A 392 -21.80 -6.56 -3.84
CA THR A 392 -21.45 -7.38 -2.67
C THR A 392 -22.12 -8.76 -2.75
N PRO A 393 -21.69 -9.74 -1.94
CA PRO A 393 -22.32 -11.08 -1.92
C PRO A 393 -23.82 -11.09 -1.56
N ASP A 394 -24.30 -10.09 -0.81
CA ASP A 394 -25.71 -9.89 -0.47
C ASP A 394 -26.46 -9.00 -1.47
N ASP A 395 -25.95 -8.89 -2.71
CA ASP A 395 -26.50 -8.14 -3.85
C ASP A 395 -26.62 -6.61 -3.64
N LYS A 396 -26.18 -6.10 -2.48
CA LYS A 396 -26.01 -4.67 -2.21
C LYS A 396 -24.84 -4.09 -3.00
N ILE A 397 -24.74 -2.77 -3.07
CA ILE A 397 -23.73 -2.09 -3.89
C ILE A 397 -22.83 -1.23 -3.01
N ILE A 398 -21.51 -1.37 -3.19
CA ILE A 398 -20.49 -0.47 -2.62
C ILE A 398 -19.90 0.37 -3.74
N PHE A 399 -19.59 1.63 -3.47
CA PHE A 399 -19.06 2.57 -4.47
C PHE A 399 -18.29 3.70 -3.80
N THR A 400 -17.48 4.42 -4.56
CA THR A 400 -16.77 5.62 -4.10
C THR A 400 -17.59 6.87 -4.33
N SER A 401 -17.62 7.77 -3.35
CA SER A 401 -18.46 8.96 -3.43
C SER A 401 -17.89 10.20 -2.75
N THR A 402 -18.15 11.37 -3.35
CA THR A 402 -17.86 12.70 -2.79
C THR A 402 -18.95 13.24 -1.86
N ARG A 403 -19.88 12.37 -1.41
CA ARG A 403 -20.99 12.73 -0.49
C ARG A 403 -20.53 13.33 0.83
N GLU A 404 -19.33 13.02 1.28
CA GLU A 404 -18.61 13.77 2.30
C GLU A 404 -17.66 14.76 1.60
N PRO A 405 -18.04 16.04 1.45
CA PRO A 405 -17.24 16.98 0.67
C PRO A 405 -15.94 17.30 1.39
N LYS A 406 -14.83 16.81 0.84
CA LYS A 406 -13.48 17.05 1.35
C LYS A 406 -12.45 17.08 0.22
N TYR A 407 -11.27 17.60 0.52
CA TYR A 407 -10.22 17.89 -0.44
C TYR A 407 -8.89 17.26 -0.06
N CYS A 408 -8.06 17.00 -1.07
CA CYS A 408 -6.67 16.60 -0.85
C CYS A 408 -5.95 17.57 0.08
N MET A 409 -5.28 17.08 1.13
CA MET A 409 -4.56 17.98 2.03
C MET A 409 -3.48 18.77 1.31
N CYS A 410 -2.74 18.11 0.40
CA CYS A 410 -1.64 18.72 -0.34
C CYS A 410 -2.08 19.50 -1.60
N ASN A 411 -3.37 19.44 -1.96
CA ASN A 411 -3.90 20.10 -3.17
C ASN A 411 -5.36 20.58 -2.98
N ARG A 412 -6.15 20.69 -4.05
CA ARG A 412 -7.50 21.28 -4.08
C ARG A 412 -8.54 20.38 -4.77
N HIS A 413 -8.13 19.18 -5.19
CA HIS A 413 -9.02 18.19 -5.78
C HIS A 413 -9.95 17.60 -4.73
N ILE A 414 -11.22 17.43 -5.09
CA ILE A 414 -12.21 16.75 -4.25
C ILE A 414 -11.85 15.27 -4.12
N MET A 415 -12.13 14.69 -2.95
CA MET A 415 -11.84 13.28 -2.64
C MET A 415 -13.12 12.51 -2.29
N GLY A 416 -13.09 11.20 -2.55
CA GLY A 416 -14.20 10.29 -2.27
C GLY A 416 -13.85 9.27 -1.19
N ASN A 417 -14.86 8.73 -0.52
CA ASN A 417 -14.72 7.56 0.35
C ASN A 417 -15.71 6.47 -0.07
N LEU A 418 -15.59 5.29 0.55
CA LEU A 418 -16.51 4.19 0.32
C LEU A 418 -17.90 4.43 0.96
N PHE A 419 -18.94 4.20 0.17
CA PHE A 419 -20.34 4.18 0.54
C PHE A 419 -20.97 2.85 0.18
N LYS A 420 -22.07 2.51 0.86
CA LYS A 420 -22.88 1.33 0.57
C LYS A 420 -24.34 1.72 0.43
N MET A 421 -25.06 1.00 -0.44
CA MET A 421 -26.50 1.12 -0.62
C MET A 421 -27.15 -0.25 -0.82
N ASP A 422 -28.47 -0.31 -0.64
CA ASP A 422 -29.27 -1.47 -1.01
C ASP A 422 -29.31 -1.65 -2.54
N ALA A 423 -29.64 -2.86 -3.00
CA ALA A 423 -29.65 -3.23 -4.43
C ALA A 423 -30.59 -2.37 -5.30
N ASP A 424 -31.53 -1.63 -4.70
CA ASP A 424 -32.46 -0.72 -5.37
C ASP A 424 -32.06 0.76 -5.27
N GLY A 425 -30.91 1.08 -4.68
CA GLY A 425 -30.44 2.44 -4.49
C GLY A 425 -30.88 3.09 -3.18
N ALA A 426 -31.62 2.37 -2.33
CA ALA A 426 -31.99 2.88 -1.01
C ALA A 426 -30.80 2.90 -0.03
N ASN A 427 -30.94 3.70 1.03
CA ASN A 427 -30.14 3.60 2.24
C ASN A 427 -28.63 3.81 2.02
N ILE A 428 -28.27 4.76 1.14
CA ILE A 428 -26.88 5.16 0.89
C ILE A 428 -26.25 5.66 2.19
N HIS A 429 -25.21 4.99 2.68
CA HIS A 429 -24.49 5.37 3.91
C HIS A 429 -22.99 5.17 3.76
N GLN A 430 -22.21 5.96 4.50
CA GLN A 430 -20.76 5.93 4.45
C GLN A 430 -20.20 4.76 5.26
N ILE A 431 -19.25 4.03 4.67
CA ILE A 431 -18.56 2.89 5.32
C ILE A 431 -17.06 3.13 5.53
N GLY A 432 -16.43 4.03 4.78
CA GLY A 432 -15.05 4.47 5.01
C GLY A 432 -14.96 5.96 5.34
N LYS A 433 -13.97 6.36 6.16
CA LYS A 433 -13.83 7.70 6.76
C LYS A 433 -12.40 8.24 6.73
N SER A 434 -11.55 7.75 5.83
CA SER A 434 -10.20 8.32 5.71
C SER A 434 -10.26 9.78 5.25
N THR A 435 -9.24 10.56 5.61
CA THR A 435 -9.21 12.00 5.34
C THR A 435 -8.93 12.37 3.88
N LEU A 436 -8.64 11.39 3.03
CA LEU A 436 -8.35 11.57 1.60
C LEU A 436 -9.28 10.69 0.76
N HIS A 437 -8.70 9.82 -0.08
CA HIS A 437 -9.40 9.07 -1.12
C HIS A 437 -9.46 7.58 -0.78
N GLU A 438 -10.59 6.95 -1.11
CA GLU A 438 -10.78 5.51 -1.11
C GLU A 438 -11.49 5.11 -2.40
N GLY A 439 -11.00 4.10 -3.12
CA GLY A 439 -11.56 3.74 -4.42
C GLY A 439 -11.17 2.36 -4.95
N HIS A 440 -11.50 2.15 -6.23
CA HIS A 440 -11.16 0.96 -7.02
C HIS A 440 -11.41 -0.36 -6.26
N ALA A 441 -12.59 -0.45 -5.63
CA ALA A 441 -12.91 -1.55 -4.75
C ALA A 441 -13.16 -2.87 -5.52
N ALA A 442 -12.88 -3.99 -4.88
CA ALA A 442 -13.19 -5.34 -5.37
C ALA A 442 -13.58 -6.27 -4.21
N VAL A 443 -14.46 -7.25 -4.47
CA VAL A 443 -14.81 -8.25 -3.46
C VAL A 443 -13.73 -9.33 -3.37
N MET A 444 -13.25 -9.59 -2.16
CA MET A 444 -12.32 -10.65 -1.83
C MET A 444 -12.99 -12.03 -1.81
N PRO A 445 -12.25 -13.14 -2.01
CA PRO A 445 -12.82 -14.49 -1.96
C PRO A 445 -13.53 -14.86 -0.65
N ASP A 446 -13.19 -14.17 0.45
CA ASP A 446 -13.79 -14.37 1.77
C ASP A 446 -14.99 -13.43 2.06
N GLY A 447 -15.40 -12.62 1.09
CA GLY A 447 -16.53 -11.68 1.20
C GLY A 447 -16.16 -10.30 1.76
N ARG A 448 -14.91 -10.06 2.17
CA ARG A 448 -14.42 -8.71 2.48
C ARG A 448 -14.26 -7.88 1.20
N ILE A 449 -14.03 -6.59 1.36
CA ILE A 449 -13.79 -5.65 0.26
C ILE A 449 -12.32 -5.23 0.29
N LEU A 450 -11.61 -5.43 -0.81
CA LEU A 450 -10.29 -4.89 -1.09
C LEU A 450 -10.46 -3.52 -1.76
N TYR A 451 -9.67 -2.52 -1.38
CA TYR A 451 -9.79 -1.16 -1.94
C TYR A 451 -8.48 -0.38 -1.78
N ASP A 452 -8.28 0.66 -2.58
CA ASP A 452 -7.15 1.60 -2.39
C ASP A 452 -7.51 2.65 -1.33
N ARG A 453 -6.53 3.06 -0.51
CA ARG A 453 -6.69 4.17 0.44
C ARG A 453 -5.47 5.05 0.45
N TRP A 454 -5.72 6.35 0.32
CA TRP A 454 -4.72 7.39 0.53
C TRP A 454 -4.79 7.96 1.96
N GLU A 455 -3.65 8.22 2.61
CA GLU A 455 -3.65 8.96 3.89
C GLU A 455 -2.34 9.73 4.20
N TYR A 456 -2.43 10.72 5.11
CA TYR A 456 -1.31 11.61 5.54
C TYR A 456 -1.14 11.75 7.05
N VAL A 457 -1.22 10.67 7.82
CA VAL A 457 -0.93 10.78 9.25
C VAL A 457 0.58 10.88 9.48
N ASP A 458 1.03 12.11 9.72
CA ASP A 458 2.41 12.49 10.04
C ASP A 458 3.42 11.95 9.03
N ARG A 459 3.11 11.93 7.73
CA ARG A 459 3.92 11.31 6.66
C ARG A 459 3.84 12.06 5.33
N ASN A 460 4.68 11.65 4.40
CA ASN A 460 4.82 12.23 3.07
C ASN A 460 3.58 11.99 2.21
N PHE A 461 3.44 12.82 1.16
CA PHE A 461 2.18 12.97 0.44
C PHE A 461 1.98 12.00 -0.74
N GLY A 462 3.03 11.34 -1.22
CA GLY A 462 2.93 10.57 -2.46
C GLY A 462 3.02 9.05 -2.30
N ASP A 463 3.49 8.57 -1.16
CA ASP A 463 3.96 7.19 -0.91
C ASP A 463 3.05 6.40 0.05
N ALA A 464 1.80 6.83 0.20
CA ALA A 464 0.83 6.23 1.12
C ALA A 464 -0.54 6.01 0.46
N GLN A 465 -0.55 5.49 -0.78
CA GLN A 465 -1.76 5.01 -1.48
C GLN A 465 -1.69 3.48 -1.63
N GLY A 466 -1.92 2.79 -0.51
CA GLY A 466 -1.82 1.33 -0.41
C GLY A 466 -3.15 0.63 -0.57
N LEU A 467 -3.11 -0.71 -0.54
CA LEU A 467 -4.27 -1.59 -0.52
C LEU A 467 -4.73 -1.87 0.91
N TRP A 468 -6.03 -1.82 1.11
CA TRP A 468 -6.71 -2.04 2.38
C TRP A 468 -7.88 -3.00 2.19
N SER A 469 -8.31 -3.60 3.29
CA SER A 469 -9.51 -4.43 3.37
C SER A 469 -10.50 -3.87 4.38
N VAL A 470 -11.78 -4.11 4.16
CA VAL A 470 -12.87 -3.76 5.07
C VAL A 470 -13.99 -4.80 4.97
N ASN A 471 -14.74 -5.02 6.05
CA ASN A 471 -15.98 -5.77 5.94
C ASN A 471 -17.03 -4.94 5.15
N PRO A 472 -18.00 -5.58 4.48
CA PRO A 472 -19.04 -4.86 3.73
C PRO A 472 -19.93 -3.93 4.55
N ASP A 473 -19.79 -3.83 5.87
CA ASP A 473 -20.52 -2.89 6.73
C ASP A 473 -19.66 -1.72 7.24
N GLY A 474 -18.39 -1.64 6.83
CA GLY A 474 -17.43 -0.63 7.26
C GLY A 474 -16.63 -0.98 8.50
N THR A 475 -16.77 -2.19 9.05
CA THR A 475 -15.96 -2.64 10.19
C THR A 475 -14.65 -3.28 9.74
N ASN A 476 -13.67 -3.34 10.64
CA ASN A 476 -12.41 -4.07 10.48
C ASN A 476 -11.55 -3.58 9.29
N HIS A 477 -11.36 -2.26 9.18
CA HIS A 477 -10.40 -1.68 8.24
C HIS A 477 -8.98 -2.14 8.56
N ALA A 478 -8.31 -2.78 7.60
CA ALA A 478 -6.95 -3.31 7.78
C ALA A 478 -6.11 -3.18 6.52
N VAL A 479 -4.82 -2.85 6.68
CA VAL A 479 -3.86 -2.81 5.56
C VAL A 479 -3.67 -4.21 4.96
N VAL A 480 -3.55 -4.26 3.64
CA VAL A 480 -3.20 -5.47 2.88
C VAL A 480 -1.77 -5.34 2.34
N TYR A 481 -1.45 -4.22 1.67
CA TYR A 481 -0.11 -4.00 1.13
C TYR A 481 0.17 -2.52 0.83
N GLY A 482 1.40 -2.06 1.01
CA GLY A 482 1.92 -0.85 0.38
C GLY A 482 1.83 0.43 1.23
N ASN A 483 1.39 0.37 2.48
CA ASN A 483 1.15 1.58 3.27
C ASN A 483 2.43 2.31 3.71
N ASN A 484 3.59 1.65 3.72
CA ASN A 484 4.89 2.26 3.99
C ASN A 484 5.85 2.11 2.80
N THR A 485 5.33 1.84 1.60
CA THR A 485 6.12 1.53 0.41
C THR A 485 6.36 2.79 -0.41
N PRO A 486 7.60 3.33 -0.50
CA PRO A 486 7.86 4.61 -1.17
C PRO A 486 7.55 4.65 -2.66
N SER A 487 7.53 3.48 -3.30
CA SER A 487 7.21 3.32 -4.71
C SER A 487 6.73 1.88 -4.97
N PRO A 488 5.64 1.67 -5.73
CA PRO A 488 4.89 2.67 -6.52
C PRO A 488 4.16 3.71 -5.65
N GLY A 489 3.82 4.86 -6.22
CA GLY A 489 3.10 5.90 -5.49
C GLY A 489 1.66 5.52 -5.15
N ALA A 490 1.06 4.65 -5.97
CA ALA A 490 -0.26 4.08 -5.73
C ALA A 490 -0.40 2.66 -6.28
N ILE A 491 -1.30 1.89 -5.67
CA ILE A 491 -1.71 0.57 -6.15
C ILE A 491 -3.24 0.62 -6.37
N LEU A 492 -3.66 0.53 -7.63
CA LEU A 492 -5.07 0.64 -8.05
C LEU A 492 -5.53 -0.66 -8.72
N ASP A 493 -6.83 -0.76 -9.02
CA ASP A 493 -7.49 -1.85 -9.77
C ASP A 493 -7.21 -3.25 -9.24
N ALA A 494 -7.05 -3.37 -7.92
CA ALA A 494 -6.58 -4.60 -7.31
C ALA A 494 -7.69 -5.65 -7.22
N ARG A 495 -7.43 -6.85 -7.73
CA ARG A 495 -8.34 -8.01 -7.65
C ARG A 495 -7.57 -9.27 -7.25
N PHE A 496 -8.16 -10.09 -6.37
CA PHE A 496 -7.62 -11.41 -6.09
C PHE A 496 -7.69 -12.29 -7.34
N ILE A 497 -6.60 -13.01 -7.62
CA ILE A 497 -6.53 -13.95 -8.73
C ILE A 497 -7.31 -15.22 -8.34
N PRO A 498 -8.32 -15.65 -9.13
CA PRO A 498 -9.17 -16.78 -8.78
C PRO A 498 -8.40 -18.05 -8.41
N GLY A 499 -8.80 -18.69 -7.31
CA GLY A 499 -8.17 -19.92 -6.82
C GLY A 499 -6.82 -19.71 -6.11
N THR A 500 -6.39 -18.46 -5.90
CA THR A 500 -5.11 -18.14 -5.25
C THR A 500 -5.29 -17.14 -4.09
N GLU A 501 -4.20 -16.85 -3.39
CA GLU A 501 -4.10 -15.78 -2.39
C GLU A 501 -3.31 -14.56 -2.91
N THR A 502 -3.07 -14.50 -4.23
CA THR A 502 -2.32 -13.42 -4.87
C THR A 502 -3.26 -12.40 -5.52
N ILE A 503 -2.78 -11.18 -5.70
CA ILE A 503 -3.56 -10.03 -6.17
C ILE A 503 -2.93 -9.51 -7.46
N LEU A 504 -3.75 -9.33 -8.49
CA LEU A 504 -3.41 -8.61 -9.71
C LEU A 504 -3.80 -7.13 -9.54
N CYS A 505 -2.94 -6.19 -9.91
CA CYS A 505 -3.18 -4.75 -9.71
C CYS A 505 -2.38 -3.88 -10.68
N THR A 506 -2.65 -2.57 -10.67
CA THR A 506 -1.89 -1.54 -11.40
C THR A 506 -1.01 -0.74 -10.44
N PHE A 507 0.29 -0.66 -10.70
CA PHE A 507 1.26 0.19 -10.01
C PHE A 507 1.35 1.56 -10.70
N VAL A 508 0.91 2.60 -10.00
CA VAL A 508 0.60 3.93 -10.55
C VAL A 508 1.44 5.01 -9.86
N SER A 509 1.67 6.13 -10.56
CA SER A 509 2.30 7.32 -9.98
C SER A 509 1.30 8.20 -9.25
N CYS A 510 1.75 8.87 -8.18
CA CYS A 510 0.89 9.83 -7.48
C CYS A 510 0.48 11.01 -8.38
N HIS A 511 1.39 11.49 -9.25
CA HIS A 511 1.17 12.64 -10.14
C HIS A 511 1.09 12.27 -11.62
N ASP A 512 0.27 11.28 -11.93
CA ASP A 512 -0.10 10.90 -13.30
C ASP A 512 -1.56 10.44 -13.33
N ARG A 513 -2.05 9.99 -14.48
CA ARG A 513 -3.35 9.29 -14.63
C ARG A 513 -3.34 7.94 -13.89
N PRO A 514 -4.50 7.31 -13.64
CA PRO A 514 -4.58 5.99 -13.00
C PRO A 514 -4.08 4.84 -13.89
N TRP A 515 -2.84 4.94 -14.36
CA TRP A 515 -2.23 3.99 -15.30
C TRP A 515 -0.74 3.79 -14.98
N GLY A 516 -0.18 2.64 -15.34
CA GLY A 516 1.20 2.35 -14.96
C GLY A 516 1.68 0.99 -15.38
N ALA A 517 2.33 0.28 -14.46
CA ALA A 517 2.76 -1.11 -14.67
C ALA A 517 1.69 -2.05 -14.12
N MET A 518 1.42 -3.17 -14.79
CA MET A 518 0.62 -4.24 -14.19
C MET A 518 1.51 -5.07 -13.26
N ALA A 519 1.00 -5.55 -12.14
CA ALA A 519 1.77 -6.33 -11.18
C ALA A 519 0.94 -7.44 -10.53
N ILE A 520 1.63 -8.50 -10.09
CA ILE A 520 1.10 -9.51 -9.16
C ILE A 520 1.81 -9.35 -7.83
N ILE A 521 1.04 -9.28 -6.75
CA ILE A 521 1.54 -9.25 -5.38
C ILE A 521 1.05 -10.47 -4.59
N ASP A 522 1.88 -10.95 -3.67
CA ASP A 522 1.54 -11.98 -2.69
C ASP A 522 1.64 -11.39 -1.27
N PRO A 523 0.50 -11.02 -0.65
CA PRO A 523 0.49 -10.40 0.68
C PRO A 523 0.98 -11.35 1.79
N ARG A 524 1.21 -12.63 1.50
CA ARG A 524 1.78 -13.59 2.45
C ARG A 524 3.27 -13.38 2.65
N LEU A 525 3.95 -12.74 1.70
CA LEU A 525 5.38 -12.46 1.75
C LEU A 525 5.71 -11.15 2.46
N GLY A 526 4.70 -10.37 2.86
CA GLY A 526 4.84 -9.11 3.58
C GLY A 526 3.75 -8.11 3.22
N VAL A 527 3.67 -7.03 3.99
CA VAL A 527 2.68 -5.96 3.81
C VAL A 527 3.26 -4.69 3.20
N ASP A 528 4.56 -4.66 2.93
CA ASP A 528 5.28 -3.50 2.39
C ASP A 528 6.49 -3.93 1.55
N GLY A 529 6.98 -3.01 0.72
CA GLY A 529 8.26 -3.12 0.02
C GLY A 529 8.26 -4.08 -1.16
N ARG A 530 9.46 -4.48 -1.59
CA ARG A 530 9.70 -5.27 -2.80
C ARG A 530 9.33 -6.74 -2.64
N ALA A 531 9.47 -7.31 -1.44
CA ALA A 531 9.33 -8.74 -1.20
C ALA A 531 7.96 -9.32 -1.63
N PRO A 532 6.82 -8.64 -1.40
CA PRO A 532 5.51 -9.11 -1.85
C PRO A 532 5.28 -9.03 -3.37
N VAL A 533 6.11 -8.31 -4.13
CA VAL A 533 5.91 -8.16 -5.58
C VAL A 533 6.46 -9.37 -6.31
N VAL A 534 5.56 -10.22 -6.80
CA VAL A 534 5.90 -11.48 -7.48
C VAL A 534 6.33 -11.22 -8.91
N ARG A 535 5.62 -10.33 -9.62
CA ARG A 535 5.84 -10.08 -11.05
C ARG A 535 5.33 -8.72 -11.48
N THR A 536 5.91 -8.15 -12.52
CA THR A 536 5.42 -6.93 -13.18
C THR A 536 5.43 -7.04 -14.70
N TRP A 537 4.61 -6.21 -15.34
CA TRP A 537 4.62 -5.91 -16.77
C TRP A 537 4.75 -4.39 -16.97
N PRO A 538 5.76 -3.91 -17.72
CA PRO A 538 6.89 -4.70 -18.20
C PRO A 538 7.69 -5.28 -17.02
N ALA A 539 8.45 -6.34 -17.29
CA ALA A 539 9.35 -6.99 -16.35
C ALA A 539 10.27 -6.03 -15.57
N SER A 540 10.79 -5.00 -16.25
CA SER A 540 11.68 -4.00 -15.66
C SER A 540 11.00 -3.06 -14.67
N ALA A 541 9.66 -2.98 -14.63
CA ALA A 541 8.96 -2.15 -13.66
C ALA A 541 9.17 -2.63 -12.22
N ILE A 542 9.61 -3.88 -12.04
CA ILE A 542 9.92 -4.45 -10.74
C ILE A 542 11.08 -3.72 -10.03
N ASP A 543 11.99 -3.12 -10.81
CA ASP A 543 13.13 -2.34 -10.31
C ASP A 543 12.73 -0.95 -9.82
N LEU A 544 11.47 -0.55 -10.05
CA LEU A 544 10.89 0.71 -9.59
C LEU A 544 10.24 0.57 -8.21
N VAL A 545 10.03 -0.65 -7.72
CA VAL A 545 9.53 -0.89 -6.37
C VAL A 545 10.63 -0.59 -5.36
N ARG A 546 10.31 0.18 -4.31
CA ARG A 546 11.28 0.61 -3.31
C ARG A 546 10.88 0.09 -1.94
N ASP A 547 11.86 -0.40 -1.18
CA ASP A 547 11.64 -0.79 0.20
C ASP A 547 11.52 0.45 1.10
N PRO A 548 10.79 0.35 2.23
CA PRO A 548 10.71 1.42 3.23
C PRO A 548 12.11 1.95 3.62
N GLY A 549 12.27 3.27 3.70
CA GLY A 549 13.55 3.91 4.07
C GLY A 549 14.65 3.92 3.00
N THR A 550 14.43 3.33 1.81
CA THR A 550 15.47 3.26 0.77
C THR A 550 15.47 4.42 -0.23
N ALA A 551 14.35 5.12 -0.37
CA ALA A 551 14.22 6.24 -1.31
C ALA A 551 13.18 7.24 -0.84
N ASN A 552 13.53 8.53 -0.92
CA ASN A 552 12.60 9.63 -0.68
C ASN A 552 11.99 10.09 -2.00
N ASN A 553 10.69 10.40 -2.00
CA ASN A 553 9.98 10.96 -3.16
C ASN A 553 10.01 10.07 -4.42
N ALA A 554 10.00 8.74 -4.25
CA ALA A 554 9.99 7.78 -5.36
C ALA A 554 8.58 7.49 -5.91
N PHE A 555 7.55 8.14 -5.38
CA PHE A 555 6.13 7.90 -5.69
C PHE A 555 5.72 8.16 -7.16
N ASP A 556 6.55 8.86 -7.95
CA ASP A 556 6.30 9.10 -9.38
C ASP A 556 7.19 8.25 -10.31
N SER A 557 7.91 7.26 -9.77
CA SER A 557 8.87 6.47 -10.53
C SER A 557 8.25 5.67 -11.68
N THR A 558 6.96 5.32 -11.56
CA THR A 558 6.20 4.56 -12.56
C THR A 558 5.64 5.42 -13.71
N SER A 559 5.82 6.74 -13.69
CA SER A 559 5.35 7.66 -14.74
C SER A 559 6.01 7.37 -16.09
N GLY A 560 7.28 6.96 -16.06
CA GLY A 560 8.08 6.60 -17.24
C GLY A 560 7.82 5.19 -17.79
N VAL A 561 7.00 4.37 -17.14
CA VAL A 561 6.71 2.99 -17.60
C VAL A 561 6.07 3.01 -18.99
N ARG A 562 6.58 2.17 -19.89
CA ARG A 562 6.02 1.92 -21.23
C ARG A 562 6.07 0.42 -21.56
N PRO A 563 5.01 -0.17 -22.13
CA PRO A 563 3.67 0.43 -22.28
C PRO A 563 3.01 0.71 -20.93
N LYS A 564 1.96 1.54 -20.93
CA LYS A 564 1.09 1.74 -19.77
C LYS A 564 -0.03 0.70 -19.78
N TYR A 565 -0.40 0.25 -18.59
CA TYR A 565 -1.48 -0.70 -18.29
C TYR A 565 -2.50 -0.03 -17.34
N GLU A 566 -3.76 -0.43 -17.46
CA GLU A 566 -4.94 0.02 -16.69
C GLU A 566 -5.97 -1.13 -16.67
N ASP A 567 -6.83 -1.19 -15.66
CA ASP A 567 -7.97 -2.12 -15.56
C ASP A 567 -7.67 -3.63 -15.77
N PRO A 568 -6.67 -4.22 -15.07
CA PRO A 568 -6.41 -5.65 -15.21
C PRO A 568 -7.53 -6.51 -14.61
N TRP A 569 -7.98 -7.51 -15.37
CA TRP A 569 -8.98 -8.49 -14.97
C TRP A 569 -8.42 -9.91 -14.96
N PRO A 570 -8.41 -10.60 -13.80
CA PRO A 570 -7.90 -11.97 -13.73
C PRO A 570 -8.92 -13.01 -14.22
N LEU A 571 -8.53 -13.83 -15.21
CA LEU A 571 -9.31 -14.97 -15.69
C LEU A 571 -8.94 -16.26 -14.95
N SER A 572 -7.65 -16.44 -14.65
CA SER A 572 -7.08 -17.55 -13.88
C SER A 572 -5.70 -17.18 -13.34
N GLU A 573 -5.00 -18.10 -12.69
CA GLU A 573 -3.61 -17.91 -12.24
C GLU A 573 -2.66 -17.49 -13.36
N GLN A 574 -2.88 -17.96 -14.59
CA GLN A 574 -1.94 -17.76 -15.70
C GLN A 574 -2.44 -16.75 -16.74
N HIS A 575 -3.73 -16.36 -16.73
CA HIS A 575 -4.38 -15.65 -17.84
C HIS A 575 -5.15 -14.41 -17.36
N PHE A 576 -4.97 -13.29 -18.06
CA PHE A 576 -5.53 -11.99 -17.70
C PHE A 576 -6.05 -11.24 -18.94
N LEU A 577 -7.03 -10.35 -18.74
CA LEU A 577 -7.34 -9.26 -19.66
C LEU A 577 -6.85 -7.95 -19.06
N VAL A 578 -6.47 -6.98 -19.88
CA VAL A 578 -6.00 -5.68 -19.41
C VAL A 578 -6.16 -4.62 -20.51
N SER A 579 -6.34 -3.38 -20.11
CA SER A 579 -6.20 -2.25 -21.04
C SER A 579 -4.76 -1.78 -21.10
N ARG A 580 -4.19 -1.73 -22.31
CA ARG A 580 -2.77 -1.41 -22.52
C ARG A 580 -2.61 -0.51 -23.74
N MET A 581 -1.58 0.33 -23.73
CA MET A 581 -1.22 1.14 -24.89
C MET A 581 -1.00 0.28 -26.15
N THR A 582 -1.54 0.71 -27.29
CA THR A 582 -1.43 0.00 -28.58
C THR A 582 -0.13 0.28 -29.34
N GLY A 583 0.57 1.36 -28.99
CA GLY A 583 1.73 1.87 -29.73
C GLY A 583 1.42 3.14 -30.50
N GLU A 584 0.14 3.41 -30.73
CA GLU A 584 -0.34 4.61 -31.41
C GLU A 584 -0.60 5.72 -30.37
N SER A 585 0.45 6.48 -30.05
CA SER A 585 0.37 7.54 -29.02
C SER A 585 -0.12 6.97 -27.67
N GLU A 586 -1.20 7.51 -27.10
CA GLU A 586 -1.81 7.09 -25.83
C GLU A 586 -3.09 6.25 -26.01
N GLN A 587 -3.36 5.75 -27.22
CA GLN A 587 -4.51 4.89 -27.46
C GLN A 587 -4.37 3.59 -26.65
N MET A 588 -5.44 3.24 -25.93
CA MET A 588 -5.55 1.99 -25.18
C MET A 588 -6.37 0.97 -25.98
N GLY A 589 -5.99 -0.31 -25.89
CA GLY A 589 -6.73 -1.44 -26.45
C GLY A 589 -6.91 -2.54 -25.40
N VAL A 590 -7.80 -3.49 -25.68
CA VAL A 590 -7.98 -4.70 -24.87
C VAL A 590 -6.91 -5.72 -25.25
N PHE A 591 -6.09 -6.12 -24.28
CA PHE A 591 -5.05 -7.12 -24.44
C PHE A 591 -5.34 -8.36 -23.61
N TYR A 592 -5.00 -9.52 -24.18
CA TYR A 592 -4.81 -10.76 -23.45
C TYR A 592 -3.35 -10.81 -22.99
N VAL A 593 -3.13 -11.09 -21.71
CA VAL A 593 -1.80 -11.20 -21.13
C VAL A 593 -1.70 -12.49 -20.33
N ASP A 594 -0.56 -13.16 -20.40
CA ASP A 594 -0.29 -14.33 -19.57
C ASP A 594 1.08 -14.29 -18.89
N THR A 595 1.25 -15.22 -17.96
CA THR A 595 2.50 -15.45 -17.22
C THR A 595 3.56 -16.17 -18.07
N PHE A 596 3.21 -16.72 -19.23
CA PHE A 596 4.20 -17.34 -20.14
C PHE A 596 5.00 -16.30 -20.92
N GLY A 597 4.54 -15.04 -20.90
CA GLY A 597 5.21 -13.90 -21.53
C GLY A 597 4.52 -13.43 -22.80
N ASN A 598 3.28 -13.85 -23.05
CA ASN A 598 2.49 -13.36 -24.18
C ASN A 598 1.70 -12.11 -23.80
N GLU A 599 1.74 -11.09 -24.65
CA GLU A 599 0.80 -9.96 -24.67
C GLU A 599 0.24 -9.84 -26.10
N LEU A 600 -1.06 -10.03 -26.26
CA LEU A 600 -1.74 -10.07 -27.56
C LEU A 600 -2.89 -9.05 -27.58
N LEU A 601 -2.91 -8.17 -28.59
CA LEU A 601 -4.03 -7.28 -28.84
C LEU A 601 -5.28 -8.07 -29.27
N VAL A 602 -6.30 -8.07 -28.42
CA VAL A 602 -7.59 -8.73 -28.69
C VAL A 602 -8.44 -7.83 -29.58
N HIS A 603 -8.66 -6.60 -29.14
CA HIS A 603 -9.50 -5.61 -29.80
C HIS A 603 -9.03 -4.18 -29.48
N ALA A 604 -9.08 -3.30 -30.47
CA ALA A 604 -8.91 -1.86 -30.29
C ALA A 604 -9.86 -1.11 -31.22
N GLU A 605 -10.42 -0.03 -30.71
CA GLU A 605 -11.14 0.96 -31.51
C GLU A 605 -10.97 2.36 -30.90
N PRO A 606 -11.11 3.44 -31.70
CA PRO A 606 -11.02 4.80 -31.19
C PRO A 606 -12.21 5.17 -30.29
N PRO A 607 -12.04 6.11 -29.33
CA PRO A 607 -10.76 6.73 -28.94
C PRO A 607 -9.86 5.85 -28.05
N GLY A 608 -10.37 4.74 -27.51
CA GLY A 608 -9.59 3.74 -26.76
C GLY A 608 -10.50 2.80 -25.98
N CYS A 609 -10.00 1.62 -25.61
CA CYS A 609 -10.74 0.57 -24.90
C CYS A 609 -10.22 0.34 -23.46
N TYR A 610 -11.13 0.25 -22.50
CA TYR A 610 -10.93 0.24 -21.03
C TYR A 610 -11.78 -0.85 -20.36
N ASP A 611 -11.48 -1.17 -19.11
CA ASP A 611 -12.31 -2.04 -18.25
C ASP A 611 -12.70 -3.42 -18.85
N PRO A 612 -11.78 -4.20 -19.44
CA PRO A 612 -12.14 -5.46 -20.09
C PRO A 612 -12.55 -6.53 -19.07
N MET A 613 -13.73 -7.13 -19.24
CA MET A 613 -14.21 -8.23 -18.40
C MET A 613 -15.06 -9.24 -19.16
N PRO A 614 -14.94 -10.55 -18.87
CA PRO A 614 -15.76 -11.58 -19.48
C PRO A 614 -17.21 -11.50 -18.98
N LEU A 615 -18.19 -11.63 -19.90
CA LEU A 615 -19.59 -11.84 -19.54
C LEU A 615 -19.86 -13.30 -19.19
N SER A 616 -19.26 -13.77 -18.10
CA SER A 616 -19.38 -15.14 -17.62
C SER A 616 -19.87 -15.19 -16.17
N PRO A 617 -20.79 -16.11 -15.81
CA PRO A 617 -21.13 -16.35 -14.41
C PRO A 617 -19.88 -16.70 -13.59
N ARG A 618 -19.84 -16.19 -12.36
CA ARG A 618 -18.69 -16.35 -11.46
C ARG A 618 -19.14 -16.75 -10.04
N PRO A 619 -18.32 -17.52 -9.29
CA PRO A 619 -18.69 -17.92 -7.93
C PRO A 619 -18.96 -16.71 -7.04
N ARG A 620 -20.06 -16.78 -6.29
CA ARG A 620 -20.43 -15.78 -5.29
C ARG A 620 -19.66 -16.04 -3.97
N PRO A 621 -18.91 -15.07 -3.44
CA PRO A 621 -18.25 -15.19 -2.14
C PRO A 621 -19.24 -15.32 -0.97
N PRO A 622 -18.78 -15.71 0.23
CA PRO A 622 -19.62 -15.73 1.43
C PRO A 622 -20.13 -14.35 1.82
N VAL A 623 -21.33 -14.29 2.41
CA VAL A 623 -21.87 -13.06 3.02
C VAL A 623 -21.28 -12.90 4.43
N ILE A 624 -20.74 -11.72 4.73
CA ILE A 624 -20.26 -11.37 6.07
C ILE A 624 -21.41 -10.74 6.87
N PRO A 625 -21.76 -11.26 8.08
CA PRO A 625 -22.78 -10.66 8.93
C PRO A 625 -22.42 -9.26 9.42
N LEU A 626 -23.45 -8.45 9.71
CA LEU A 626 -23.32 -7.12 10.27
C LEU A 626 -22.66 -7.14 11.68
N ARG A 627 -21.71 -6.22 11.92
CA ARG A 627 -20.92 -6.07 13.15
C ARG A 627 -20.95 -4.65 13.73
N ARG A 628 -21.90 -3.83 13.28
CA ARG A 628 -22.21 -2.48 13.76
C ARG A 628 -23.71 -2.34 14.01
N ASP A 629 -24.12 -1.30 14.74
CA ASP A 629 -25.52 -1.08 15.12
C ASP A 629 -26.16 0.19 14.55
N PHE A 630 -25.39 1.02 13.85
CA PHE A 630 -25.83 2.32 13.31
C PHE A 630 -26.36 3.32 14.36
N GLU A 631 -26.23 3.08 15.66
CA GLU A 631 -26.75 3.98 16.71
C GLU A 631 -26.00 5.31 16.81
N ASN A 632 -24.89 5.46 16.08
CA ASN A 632 -23.98 6.62 16.11
C ASN A 632 -23.42 6.86 17.54
N ARG A 633 -23.25 5.78 18.29
CA ARG A 633 -22.56 5.76 19.58
C ARG A 633 -21.08 5.45 19.37
N GLU A 634 -20.34 5.36 20.47
CA GLU A 634 -18.92 5.02 20.43
C GLU A 634 -18.65 3.64 19.80
N GLY A 635 -17.46 3.51 19.24
CA GLY A 635 -16.81 2.22 18.99
C GLY A 635 -15.69 1.99 20.00
N PHE A 636 -15.11 0.80 19.98
CA PHE A 636 -14.15 0.38 21.01
C PHE A 636 -12.88 -0.20 20.39
N PHE A 637 -11.74 0.20 20.94
CA PHE A 637 -10.44 -0.37 20.61
C PHE A 637 -9.89 -1.17 21.78
N TYR A 638 -9.35 -2.36 21.50
CA TYR A 638 -8.51 -3.09 22.43
C TYR A 638 -7.12 -3.31 21.83
N ILE A 639 -6.09 -3.20 22.66
CA ILE A 639 -4.70 -3.49 22.29
C ILE A 639 -4.22 -4.58 23.23
N HIS A 640 -3.71 -5.67 22.65
CA HIS A 640 -3.27 -6.81 23.44
C HIS A 640 -2.00 -6.49 24.24
N ASN A 641 -0.96 -5.97 23.59
CA ASN A 641 0.26 -5.52 24.26
C ASN A 641 0.99 -4.42 23.48
N VAL A 642 1.04 -3.21 24.02
CA VAL A 642 1.68 -2.04 23.39
C VAL A 642 3.20 -2.21 23.16
N TYR A 643 3.86 -3.14 23.86
CA TYR A 643 5.31 -3.38 23.71
C TYR A 643 5.65 -4.34 22.57
N VAL A 644 4.66 -4.93 21.91
CA VAL A 644 4.86 -5.75 20.71
C VAL A 644 4.77 -4.83 19.48
N GLY A 645 5.82 -4.77 18.67
CA GLY A 645 5.83 -3.93 17.48
C GLY A 645 7.18 -3.89 16.78
N THR A 646 7.18 -3.66 15.47
CA THR A 646 8.41 -3.62 14.65
C THR A 646 9.37 -2.50 15.05
N HIS A 647 8.86 -1.40 15.61
CA HIS A 647 9.63 -0.19 15.96
C HIS A 647 9.56 0.12 17.45
N MET A 648 9.51 -0.93 18.27
CA MET A 648 9.43 -0.86 19.74
C MET A 648 10.73 -1.31 20.43
N GLU A 649 11.81 -1.49 19.67
CA GLU A 649 13.12 -1.88 20.23
C GLU A 649 13.59 -0.91 21.32
N GLY A 650 14.04 -1.47 22.45
CA GLY A 650 14.57 -0.71 23.59
C GLY A 650 13.53 -0.16 24.57
N ILE A 651 12.22 -0.34 24.32
CA ILE A 651 11.17 0.11 25.23
C ILE A 651 10.95 -0.94 26.33
N LYS A 652 11.08 -0.52 27.60
CA LYS A 652 10.92 -1.42 28.75
C LYS A 652 9.42 -1.58 29.09
N PRO A 653 8.95 -2.80 29.41
CA PRO A 653 7.62 -2.97 30.00
C PRO A 653 7.42 -2.06 31.22
N GLY A 654 6.22 -1.50 31.34
CA GLY A 654 5.87 -0.51 32.36
C GLY A 654 6.21 0.94 32.01
N THR A 655 6.99 1.21 30.96
CA THR A 655 7.29 2.59 30.51
C THR A 655 6.04 3.35 30.05
N VAL A 656 5.17 2.70 29.28
CA VAL A 656 3.96 3.30 28.73
C VAL A 656 2.86 3.30 29.78
N LYS A 657 2.31 4.47 30.09
CA LYS A 657 1.25 4.66 31.11
C LYS A 657 -0.11 5.02 30.51
N ALA A 658 -0.12 5.62 29.32
CA ALA A 658 -1.36 6.01 28.66
C ALA A 658 -1.23 5.97 27.14
N ILE A 659 -2.38 5.95 26.47
CA ILE A 659 -2.54 6.17 25.03
C ILE A 659 -3.24 7.50 24.83
N ARG A 660 -2.65 8.40 24.06
CA ARG A 660 -3.33 9.59 23.52
C ARG A 660 -4.07 9.21 22.26
N VAL A 661 -5.36 9.55 22.20
CA VAL A 661 -6.16 9.41 20.98
C VAL A 661 -6.25 10.78 20.29
N VAL A 662 -5.79 10.84 19.04
CA VAL A 662 -5.76 12.07 18.25
C VAL A 662 -6.56 11.87 16.98
N GLU A 663 -7.53 12.74 16.73
CA GLU A 663 -8.24 12.82 15.46
C GLU A 663 -7.40 13.64 14.46
N SER A 664 -7.33 13.16 13.22
CA SER A 664 -6.92 13.94 12.06
C SER A 664 -8.19 14.30 11.27
N PRO A 665 -8.72 15.53 11.38
CA PRO A 665 -9.89 15.95 10.65
C PRO A 665 -9.64 16.05 9.13
N GLU A 666 -10.71 15.98 8.36
CA GLU A 666 -10.70 16.18 6.91
C GLU A 666 -10.56 17.67 6.52
N LYS A 667 -9.96 17.92 5.35
CA LYS A 667 -9.86 19.27 4.79
C LYS A 667 -11.10 19.61 3.98
N ARG A 668 -11.86 20.59 4.45
CA ARG A 668 -13.10 21.06 3.81
C ARG A 668 -12.95 22.34 3.00
N PHE A 669 -11.82 23.01 3.15
CA PHE A 669 -11.60 24.36 2.61
C PHE A 669 -10.26 24.44 1.89
N TRP A 670 -10.20 25.32 0.91
CA TRP A 670 -8.96 25.60 0.19
C TRP A 670 -8.92 27.02 -0.37
N THR A 671 -7.71 27.53 -0.59
CA THR A 671 -7.44 28.88 -1.07
C THR A 671 -6.50 28.87 -2.29
N SER A 672 -6.22 30.06 -2.84
CA SER A 672 -5.15 30.27 -3.82
C SER A 672 -4.56 31.66 -3.57
N PRO A 673 -3.23 31.82 -3.40
CA PRO A 673 -2.16 30.86 -3.67
C PRO A 673 -1.84 29.87 -2.53
N ALA A 674 -1.08 28.81 -2.86
CA ALA A 674 -0.66 27.74 -1.95
C ALA A 674 0.66 28.04 -1.21
N TRP A 675 0.81 27.45 -0.03
CA TRP A 675 1.98 27.42 0.84
C TRP A 675 2.81 26.16 0.61
N MET A 676 4.02 26.29 0.08
CA MET A 676 4.97 25.19 -0.14
C MET A 676 5.89 24.96 1.08
N GLY A 677 5.35 24.53 2.23
CA GLY A 677 6.14 24.17 3.41
C GLY A 677 7.00 22.92 3.18
N GLN A 678 6.85 21.89 4.01
CA GLN A 678 7.39 20.56 3.68
C GLN A 678 6.58 19.84 2.56
N GLY A 679 5.56 20.49 2.01
CA GLY A 679 4.87 20.17 0.77
C GLY A 679 3.88 21.28 0.41
N THR A 680 3.09 21.11 -0.65
CA THR A 680 2.09 22.10 -1.08
C THR A 680 0.87 22.05 -0.17
N ILE A 681 0.40 23.18 0.37
CA ILE A 681 -0.80 23.26 1.22
C ILE A 681 -1.58 24.51 0.86
N ALA A 682 -2.90 24.41 0.71
CA ALA A 682 -3.74 25.55 0.38
C ALA A 682 -5.01 25.51 1.24
N PRO A 683 -5.13 26.37 2.28
CA PRO A 683 -4.19 27.43 2.72
C PRO A 683 -2.97 26.93 3.51
N ALA A 684 -2.09 27.85 3.91
CA ALA A 684 -1.07 27.55 4.93
C ALA A 684 -1.73 27.05 6.23
N MET A 685 -1.23 25.94 6.77
CA MET A 685 -1.72 25.34 8.01
C MET A 685 -0.66 25.29 9.10
N ASN A 686 0.55 24.92 8.74
CA ASN A 686 1.71 24.84 9.62
C ASN A 686 2.96 24.70 8.71
N TRP A 687 4.13 24.44 9.31
CA TRP A 687 5.39 24.25 8.58
C TRP A 687 5.74 22.78 8.34
N HIS A 688 5.22 21.89 9.20
CA HIS A 688 5.70 20.54 9.38
C HIS A 688 4.84 19.49 8.68
N ASP A 689 3.53 19.58 8.78
CA ASP A 689 2.52 18.60 8.35
C ASP A 689 1.44 19.23 7.44
N PHE A 690 0.57 18.40 6.88
CA PHE A 690 -0.55 18.80 6.03
C PHE A 690 -1.87 18.91 6.79
N ASN A 691 -2.01 18.15 7.87
CA ASN A 691 -3.24 18.00 8.64
C ASN A 691 -3.32 19.03 9.80
N ASN A 692 -4.53 19.32 10.27
CA ASN A 692 -4.77 19.81 11.63
C ASN A 692 -5.02 18.60 12.56
N LYS A 693 -5.06 18.84 13.86
CA LYS A 693 -5.24 17.78 14.86
C LYS A 693 -6.30 18.17 15.89
N ARG A 694 -6.96 17.17 16.47
CA ARG A 694 -7.79 17.32 17.68
C ARG A 694 -7.41 16.20 18.66
N VAL A 695 -6.96 16.58 19.85
CA VAL A 695 -6.74 15.61 20.93
C VAL A 695 -8.10 15.25 21.52
N LEU A 696 -8.52 13.99 21.38
CA LEU A 696 -9.78 13.50 21.94
C LEU A 696 -9.64 13.15 23.42
N GLY A 697 -8.43 12.79 23.86
CA GLY A 697 -8.12 12.53 25.25
C GLY A 697 -7.11 11.41 25.41
N THR A 698 -7.01 10.88 26.62
CA THR A 698 -6.11 9.77 26.97
C THR A 698 -6.85 8.61 27.62
N ALA A 699 -6.36 7.40 27.39
CA ALA A 699 -6.82 6.18 28.06
C ALA A 699 -5.63 5.49 28.77
N PRO A 700 -5.85 4.82 29.91
CA PRO A 700 -4.79 4.14 30.63
C PRO A 700 -4.29 2.89 29.87
N VAL A 701 -3.00 2.60 30.02
CA VAL A 701 -2.39 1.32 29.66
C VAL A 701 -2.13 0.54 30.94
N GLU A 702 -2.53 -0.72 30.97
CA GLU A 702 -2.35 -1.60 32.12
C GLU A 702 -0.89 -2.04 32.26
N GLU A 703 -0.50 -2.55 33.43
CA GLU A 703 0.88 -3.00 33.69
C GLU A 703 1.31 -4.18 32.78
N ASP A 704 0.37 -4.96 32.26
CA ASP A 704 0.64 -6.01 31.25
C ASP A 704 0.79 -5.48 29.82
N GLY A 705 0.67 -4.16 29.63
CA GLY A 705 0.74 -3.48 28.34
C GLY A 705 -0.58 -3.49 27.55
N SER A 706 -1.66 -4.04 28.10
CA SER A 706 -2.96 -4.05 27.44
C SER A 706 -3.71 -2.72 27.60
N ALA A 707 -4.59 -2.41 26.66
CA ALA A 707 -5.46 -1.22 26.72
C ALA A 707 -6.85 -1.53 26.15
N TYR A 708 -7.90 -0.92 26.72
CA TYR A 708 -9.28 -1.06 26.24
C TYR A 708 -10.05 0.23 26.49
N PHE A 709 -10.50 0.89 25.42
CA PHE A 709 -11.08 2.25 25.50
C PHE A 709 -12.12 2.52 24.42
N ALA A 710 -13.01 3.47 24.71
CA ALA A 710 -14.05 3.94 23.81
C ALA A 710 -13.56 5.15 23.00
N VAL A 711 -14.01 5.26 21.75
CA VAL A 711 -13.73 6.36 20.84
C VAL A 711 -15.01 6.72 20.10
N PRO A 712 -15.31 8.02 19.87
CA PRO A 712 -16.43 8.41 19.02
C PRO A 712 -16.32 7.74 17.64
N SER A 713 -17.40 7.11 17.17
CA SER A 713 -17.39 6.42 15.88
C SER A 713 -17.20 7.40 14.71
N ASP A 714 -16.84 6.87 13.55
CA ASP A 714 -16.72 7.64 12.30
C ASP A 714 -15.68 8.78 12.35
N ARG A 715 -14.68 8.62 13.21
CA ARG A 715 -13.53 9.52 13.33
C ARG A 715 -12.29 8.85 12.78
N PHE A 716 -11.51 9.58 11.99
CA PHE A 716 -10.18 9.13 11.56
C PHE A 716 -9.17 9.48 12.65
N VAL A 717 -8.79 8.49 13.45
CA VAL A 717 -7.94 8.65 14.64
C VAL A 717 -6.64 7.91 14.51
N PHE A 718 -5.64 8.36 15.25
CA PHE A 718 -4.38 7.65 15.46
C PHE A 718 -3.99 7.73 16.93
N PHE A 719 -3.05 6.87 17.33
CA PHE A 719 -2.69 6.67 18.73
C PHE A 719 -1.23 7.07 18.99
N GLN A 720 -0.97 7.64 20.17
CA GLN A 720 0.38 7.86 20.68
C GLN A 720 0.54 7.18 22.03
N LEU A 721 1.58 6.38 22.19
CA LEU A 721 1.96 5.82 23.48
C LEU A 721 2.66 6.89 24.31
N LEU A 722 2.26 7.07 25.57
CA LEU A 722 2.80 8.09 26.47
C LEU A 722 3.49 7.47 27.67
N ASP A 723 4.62 8.06 28.09
CA ASP A 723 5.32 7.69 29.33
C ASP A 723 4.68 8.33 30.58
N GLU A 724 5.31 8.14 31.74
CA GLU A 724 4.86 8.70 33.03
C GLU A 724 4.79 10.24 33.07
N LYS A 725 5.48 10.93 32.15
CA LYS A 725 5.50 12.39 32.02
C LYS A 725 4.51 12.89 30.96
N GLY A 726 3.74 12.00 30.33
CA GLY A 726 2.86 12.34 29.22
C GLY A 726 3.59 12.57 27.90
N MET A 727 4.87 12.21 27.81
CA MET A 727 5.69 12.38 26.61
C MET A 727 5.54 11.19 25.67
N MET A 728 5.45 11.47 24.37
CA MET A 728 5.28 10.44 23.35
C MET A 728 6.49 9.50 23.25
N VAL A 729 6.23 8.21 23.48
CA VAL A 729 7.16 7.10 23.24
C VAL A 729 7.14 6.69 21.77
N GLN A 730 5.95 6.51 21.21
CA GLN A 730 5.74 6.08 19.82
C GLN A 730 4.42 6.66 19.29
N SER A 731 4.36 6.95 17.99
CA SER A 731 3.16 7.42 17.28
C SER A 731 2.77 6.42 16.20
N MET A 732 1.49 6.08 16.14
CA MET A 732 0.91 5.45 14.95
C MET A 732 0.91 6.47 13.82
N ARG A 733 1.79 6.27 12.83
CA ARG A 733 1.88 7.16 11.66
C ARG A 733 0.84 6.80 10.60
N SER A 734 -0.34 6.33 10.98
CA SER A 734 -1.43 5.91 10.09
C SER A 734 -2.75 6.16 10.82
N GLY A 735 -3.87 6.27 10.11
CA GLY A 735 -5.19 6.40 10.75
C GLY A 735 -6.00 5.10 10.79
N VAL A 736 -6.85 4.98 11.81
CA VAL A 736 -7.86 3.94 11.99
C VAL A 736 -9.22 4.58 12.23
N ILE A 737 -10.28 3.83 11.95
CA ILE A 737 -11.68 4.21 12.13
C ILE A 737 -12.35 3.07 12.89
N VAL A 738 -13.36 3.41 13.69
CA VAL A 738 -14.27 2.44 14.30
C VAL A 738 -15.72 2.84 14.02
N GLN A 739 -16.56 1.87 13.70
CA GLN A 739 -18.00 2.05 13.51
C GLN A 739 -18.74 2.04 14.85
N SER A 740 -19.97 2.56 14.85
CA SER A 740 -20.87 2.51 16.01
C SER A 740 -21.07 1.08 16.50
N GLY A 741 -20.71 0.81 17.76
CA GLY A 741 -20.81 -0.50 18.39
C GLY A 741 -19.73 -1.52 18.02
N GLU A 742 -18.83 -1.19 17.08
CA GLU A 742 -17.73 -2.07 16.67
C GLU A 742 -16.71 -2.22 17.80
N ARG A 743 -16.14 -3.43 17.91
CA ARG A 743 -14.95 -3.71 18.72
C ARG A 743 -13.81 -4.11 17.79
N ALA A 744 -12.84 -3.22 17.62
CA ALA A 744 -11.63 -3.44 16.85
C ALA A 744 -10.44 -3.69 17.79
N GLY A 745 -9.44 -4.43 17.35
CA GLY A 745 -8.22 -4.55 18.13
C GLY A 745 -7.00 -5.02 17.35
N CYS A 746 -5.85 -4.84 17.97
CA CYS A 746 -4.55 -5.21 17.44
C CYS A 746 -3.74 -5.99 18.49
N VAL A 747 -2.76 -6.76 18.01
CA VAL A 747 -1.85 -7.50 18.89
C VAL A 747 -0.86 -6.54 19.54
N GLY A 748 -0.40 -5.54 18.79
CA GLY A 748 0.58 -4.58 19.28
C GLY A 748 0.60 -3.27 18.48
N CYS A 749 1.67 -2.52 18.64
CA CYS A 749 1.88 -1.24 17.97
C CYS A 749 2.69 -1.45 16.69
N HIS A 750 1.99 -1.61 15.56
CA HIS A 750 2.61 -1.99 14.27
C HIS A 750 3.37 -3.33 14.36
N GLU A 751 2.71 -4.32 14.94
CA GLU A 751 3.15 -5.71 14.96
C GLU A 751 3.25 -6.29 13.54
N GLU A 752 3.98 -7.41 13.42
CA GLU A 752 3.86 -8.22 12.22
C GLU A 752 2.45 -8.81 12.15
N ARG A 753 1.69 -8.48 11.11
CA ARG A 753 0.24 -8.73 11.03
C ARG A 753 -0.14 -10.20 11.00
N ARG A 754 0.82 -11.07 10.68
CA ARG A 754 0.64 -12.53 10.71
C ARG A 754 1.11 -13.18 12.02
N SER A 755 1.64 -12.39 12.96
CA SER A 755 2.02 -12.90 14.27
C SER A 755 0.79 -13.28 15.09
N SER A 756 0.91 -14.38 15.84
CA SER A 756 -0.11 -14.72 16.83
C SER A 756 0.02 -13.79 18.04
N PRO A 757 -1.09 -13.44 18.72
CA PRO A 757 -1.02 -12.73 19.98
C PRO A 757 -0.10 -13.48 20.97
N PRO A 758 0.71 -12.76 21.77
CA PRO A 758 1.47 -13.39 22.85
C PRO A 758 0.56 -14.19 23.79
N PRO A 759 1.05 -15.28 24.39
CA PRO A 759 0.26 -16.04 25.36
C PRO A 759 -0.18 -15.14 26.52
N VAL A 760 -1.49 -15.16 26.81
CA VAL A 760 -2.04 -14.56 28.03
C VAL A 760 -2.02 -15.57 29.17
N ASN A 761 -1.82 -15.09 30.40
CA ASN A 761 -1.97 -15.93 31.58
C ASN A 761 -3.44 -16.39 31.74
N THR A 762 -3.68 -17.32 32.67
CA THR A 762 -5.02 -17.88 32.95
C THR A 762 -6.07 -16.85 33.34
N ALA A 763 -5.67 -15.64 33.74
CA ALA A 763 -6.58 -14.56 34.10
C ALA A 763 -6.93 -13.63 32.91
N GLY A 764 -6.38 -13.84 31.71
CA GLY A 764 -6.64 -13.02 30.52
C GLY A 764 -6.01 -11.61 30.57
N LEU A 765 -6.27 -10.76 29.58
CA LEU A 765 -5.76 -9.37 29.55
C LEU A 765 -6.40 -8.51 30.64
N ALA A 766 -5.59 -7.75 31.39
CA ALA A 766 -6.09 -6.89 32.46
C ALA A 766 -7.15 -5.88 31.95
N ALA A 767 -6.93 -5.27 30.78
CA ALA A 767 -7.82 -4.25 30.25
C ALA A 767 -9.22 -4.79 29.89
N LEU A 768 -9.33 -6.08 29.54
CA LEU A 768 -10.62 -6.71 29.19
C LEU A 768 -11.40 -7.23 30.41
N ARG A 769 -10.84 -7.15 31.62
CA ARG A 769 -11.54 -7.50 32.88
C ARG A 769 -12.47 -6.40 33.37
N ARG A 770 -12.48 -5.24 32.71
CA ARG A 770 -13.28 -4.07 33.04
C ARG A 770 -13.95 -3.51 31.79
N PRO A 771 -14.99 -2.67 31.94
CA PRO A 771 -15.53 -1.89 30.82
C PRO A 771 -14.46 -1.03 30.14
N PRO A 772 -14.67 -0.64 28.86
CA PRO A 772 -13.74 0.23 28.15
C PRO A 772 -13.60 1.56 28.89
N SER A 773 -12.38 2.08 28.96
CA SER A 773 -12.13 3.40 29.52
C SER A 773 -12.75 4.48 28.65
N ALA A 774 -13.46 5.43 29.29
CA ALA A 774 -13.73 6.72 28.68
C ALA A 774 -12.42 7.50 28.54
N LEU A 775 -12.33 8.35 27.51
CA LEU A 775 -11.16 9.21 27.31
C LEU A 775 -11.15 10.32 28.35
N LYS A 776 -9.99 10.51 28.98
CA LYS A 776 -9.72 11.66 29.84
C LYS A 776 -9.37 12.87 28.98
N ASP A 777 -10.19 13.92 29.10
CA ASP A 777 -10.05 15.20 28.40
C ASP A 777 -8.65 15.84 28.54
N PHE A 778 -8.23 16.52 27.46
CA PHE A 778 -7.01 17.33 27.41
C PHE A 778 -7.32 18.78 27.82
N TYR A 779 -7.35 19.01 29.13
CA TYR A 779 -7.63 20.32 29.76
C TYR A 779 -8.87 21.00 29.17
N GLY A 780 -10.02 20.33 29.32
CA GLY A 780 -11.31 20.74 28.75
C GLY A 780 -11.72 19.90 27.54
N PRO A 781 -12.90 20.20 26.95
CA PRO A 781 -13.47 19.37 25.90
C PRO A 781 -12.59 19.34 24.63
N PRO A 782 -12.67 18.24 23.84
CA PRO A 782 -11.94 18.12 22.57
C PRO A 782 -12.19 19.28 21.62
N ARG A 783 -11.11 19.83 21.06
CA ARG A 783 -11.15 21.00 20.16
C ARG A 783 -10.01 20.96 19.14
N LEU A 784 -10.22 21.62 18.00
CA LEU A 784 -9.18 21.73 16.97
C LEU A 784 -7.99 22.51 17.52
N PHE A 785 -6.78 22.01 17.31
CA PHE A 785 -5.58 22.54 17.94
C PHE A 785 -5.23 23.93 17.37
N ASN A 786 -5.14 24.94 18.24
CA ASN A 786 -4.69 26.29 17.88
C ASN A 786 -3.45 26.64 18.70
N TYR A 787 -2.31 26.86 18.03
CA TYR A 787 -1.06 27.20 18.71
C TYR A 787 -1.16 28.47 19.58
N LEU A 788 -1.94 29.46 19.15
CA LEU A 788 -2.11 30.71 19.91
C LEU A 788 -2.95 30.55 21.18
N ASP A 789 -3.81 29.52 21.25
CA ASP A 789 -4.61 29.23 22.44
C ASP A 789 -3.94 28.20 23.35
N GLU A 790 -3.25 27.20 22.76
CA GLU A 790 -2.73 26.06 23.51
C GLU A 790 -1.27 26.29 23.99
N VAL A 791 -0.42 26.96 23.21
CA VAL A 791 1.04 26.99 23.44
C VAL A 791 1.57 28.39 23.72
N GLN A 792 1.22 29.38 22.89
CA GLN A 792 1.70 30.75 23.04
C GLN A 792 1.49 31.34 24.45
N PRO A 793 0.38 31.08 25.17
CA PRO A 793 0.19 31.62 26.52
C PRO A 793 1.27 31.19 27.52
N VAL A 794 1.85 29.99 27.34
CA VAL A 794 2.97 29.51 28.17
C VAL A 794 4.21 30.36 27.94
N PHE A 795 4.52 30.67 26.67
CA PHE A 795 5.66 31.52 26.33
C PHE A 795 5.44 32.98 26.71
N ASP A 796 4.22 33.50 26.54
CA ASP A 796 3.86 34.86 26.94
C ASP A 796 4.11 35.06 28.44
N LYS A 797 3.71 34.09 29.25
CA LYS A 797 3.87 34.13 30.71
C LYS A 797 5.32 34.00 31.17
N HIS A 798 6.07 33.08 30.58
CA HIS A 798 7.34 32.63 31.16
C HIS A 798 8.59 32.96 30.34
N CYS A 799 8.46 33.30 29.06
CA CYS A 799 9.60 33.38 28.15
C CYS A 799 9.76 34.74 27.48
N VAL A 800 8.65 35.38 27.06
CA VAL A 800 8.68 36.62 26.29
C VAL A 800 9.41 37.76 27.02
N GLY A 801 9.33 37.82 28.35
CA GLY A 801 10.07 38.82 29.14
C GLY A 801 11.58 38.88 28.87
N CYS A 802 12.20 37.76 28.47
CA CYS A 802 13.61 37.69 28.06
C CYS A 802 13.80 37.44 26.55
N HIS A 803 12.82 36.84 25.89
CA HIS A 803 12.86 36.39 24.49
C HIS A 803 11.97 37.21 23.55
N ASP A 804 11.86 38.52 23.78
CA ASP A 804 11.20 39.46 22.87
C ASP A 804 12.19 40.11 21.88
N PHE A 805 11.71 40.76 20.82
CA PHE A 805 12.51 41.35 19.75
C PHE A 805 13.61 42.30 20.25
N ASP A 806 13.34 43.12 21.27
CA ASP A 806 14.24 44.11 21.84
C ASP A 806 15.07 43.58 23.02
N LYS A 807 14.84 42.32 23.44
CA LYS A 807 15.49 41.75 24.63
C LYS A 807 16.77 40.99 24.29
N PRO A 808 17.72 40.88 25.23
CA PRO A 808 18.95 40.13 25.00
C PRO A 808 18.74 38.68 24.54
N GLY A 809 17.73 37.98 25.09
CA GLY A 809 17.39 36.61 24.68
C GLY A 809 16.79 36.55 23.26
N GLY A 810 16.09 37.60 22.83
CA GLY A 810 15.55 37.76 21.48
C GLY A 810 16.59 37.67 20.37
N LYS A 811 17.83 38.12 20.64
CA LYS A 811 18.97 37.97 19.71
C LYS A 811 19.23 36.50 19.35
N LYS A 812 18.95 35.58 20.28
CA LYS A 812 19.08 34.13 20.07
C LYS A 812 17.79 33.47 19.60
N LEU A 813 16.65 33.85 20.19
CA LEU A 813 15.36 33.26 19.88
C LEU A 813 14.26 34.25 20.26
N VAL A 814 13.41 34.63 19.30
CA VAL A 814 12.23 35.46 19.56
C VAL A 814 11.03 34.54 19.77
N LEU A 815 10.37 34.68 20.92
CA LEU A 815 9.16 33.93 21.32
C LEU A 815 7.92 34.82 21.42
N ALA A 816 8.00 36.04 20.88
CA ALA A 816 6.91 36.99 20.85
C ALA A 816 5.68 36.45 20.10
N ARG A 817 4.49 36.84 20.57
CA ARG A 817 3.19 36.45 19.99
C ARG A 817 2.85 37.13 18.67
N ASP A 818 3.68 38.06 18.23
CA ASP A 818 3.44 38.93 17.09
C ASP A 818 3.14 38.13 15.82
N LYS A 819 1.96 38.39 15.26
CA LYS A 819 1.50 37.78 14.02
C LYS A 819 2.31 38.34 12.86
N ASN A 820 2.81 37.44 12.04
CA ASN A 820 3.51 37.77 10.81
C ASN A 820 2.57 37.53 9.61
N LEU A 821 3.09 37.48 8.38
CA LEU A 821 2.27 37.29 7.17
C LEU A 821 1.41 36.01 7.23
N VAL A 822 1.87 34.96 7.90
CA VAL A 822 1.25 33.63 7.83
C VAL A 822 1.01 32.99 9.19
N PHE A 823 1.90 33.15 10.15
CA PHE A 823 1.82 32.55 11.48
C PHE A 823 2.07 33.64 12.54
N ASN A 824 2.81 33.32 13.60
CA ASN A 824 3.40 34.29 14.52
C ASN A 824 4.93 34.13 14.62
N ALA A 825 5.58 35.08 15.27
CA ALA A 825 7.03 35.14 15.37
C ALA A 825 7.61 33.93 16.11
N SER A 826 7.04 33.56 17.27
CA SER A 826 7.53 32.43 18.06
C SER A 826 7.51 31.10 17.31
N TYR A 827 6.40 30.77 16.64
CA TYR A 827 6.25 29.52 15.89
C TYR A 827 7.27 29.46 14.73
N SER A 828 7.36 30.53 13.95
CA SER A 828 8.31 30.63 12.83
C SER A 828 9.77 30.57 13.30
N GLU A 829 10.10 31.15 14.45
CA GLU A 829 11.44 31.13 15.04
C GLU A 829 11.81 29.74 15.57
N LEU A 830 10.90 29.08 16.29
CA LEU A 830 11.10 27.72 16.80
C LEU A 830 11.34 26.72 15.65
N TRP A 831 10.56 26.85 14.57
CA TRP A 831 10.75 26.07 13.34
C TRP A 831 12.09 26.37 12.67
N SER A 832 12.33 27.63 12.30
CA SER A 832 13.50 28.01 11.50
C SER A 832 14.83 27.74 12.21
N LYS A 833 14.85 27.83 13.54
CA LYS A 833 16.02 27.53 14.38
C LYS A 833 16.06 26.09 14.90
N LYS A 834 15.13 25.23 14.45
CA LYS A 834 15.09 23.79 14.74
C LYS A 834 15.09 23.47 16.25
N PHE A 835 14.32 24.22 17.03
CA PHE A 835 14.18 23.97 18.48
C PHE A 835 13.26 22.78 18.79
N VAL A 836 12.41 22.41 17.84
CA VAL A 836 11.57 21.20 17.88
C VAL A 836 12.10 20.18 16.87
N LYS A 837 12.05 18.90 17.26
CA LYS A 837 12.42 17.76 16.42
C LYS A 837 11.16 16.94 16.14
N VAL A 838 10.40 17.37 15.16
CA VAL A 838 9.21 16.66 14.68
C VAL A 838 9.49 15.94 13.36
N VAL A 839 8.64 14.97 13.00
CA VAL A 839 8.79 14.19 11.77
C VAL A 839 8.34 14.97 10.53
N GLY A 840 7.33 15.84 10.69
CA GLY A 840 6.70 16.60 9.61
C GLY A 840 6.04 15.71 8.56
N ALA A 841 6.05 16.15 7.31
CA ALA A 841 5.70 15.41 6.10
C ALA A 841 6.78 14.35 5.75
N GLY A 842 7.50 13.86 6.78
CA GLY A 842 8.64 12.97 6.65
C GLY A 842 8.29 11.65 5.98
N PRO A 843 9.27 10.77 5.78
CA PRO A 843 9.15 9.63 4.87
C PRO A 843 8.05 8.65 5.33
N ALA A 844 7.54 7.81 4.43
CA ALA A 844 6.40 6.92 4.74
C ALA A 844 6.69 5.90 5.84
N GLU A 845 7.94 5.46 6.02
CA GLU A 845 8.26 4.38 6.96
C GLU A 845 7.99 4.73 8.41
N ILE A 846 7.59 3.73 9.20
CA ILE A 846 7.41 3.89 10.64
C ILE A 846 8.76 4.28 11.26
N GLN A 847 8.73 5.21 12.21
CA GLN A 847 9.95 5.69 12.86
C GLN A 847 10.21 4.89 14.14
N GLN A 848 11.49 4.67 14.47
CA GLN A 848 11.86 4.03 15.72
C GLN A 848 11.31 4.82 16.92
N ALA A 849 10.82 4.13 17.96
CA ALA A 849 10.36 4.77 19.18
C ALA A 849 11.42 5.75 19.75
N TYR A 850 10.97 6.84 20.37
CA TYR A 850 11.78 7.97 20.82
C TYR A 850 12.60 8.71 19.75
N SER A 851 12.55 8.38 18.46
CA SER A 851 13.41 9.04 17.46
C SER A 851 13.04 10.49 17.13
N TRP A 852 11.84 10.94 17.51
CA TRP A 852 11.31 12.28 17.29
C TRP A 852 10.33 12.68 18.41
N GLY A 853 9.77 13.88 18.31
CA GLY A 853 8.82 14.42 19.28
C GLY A 853 9.50 15.06 20.48
N SER A 854 8.80 15.08 21.61
CA SER A 854 9.19 15.78 22.83
C SER A 854 10.52 15.28 23.41
N HIS A 855 10.77 13.97 23.42
CA HIS A 855 12.05 13.40 23.91
C HIS A 855 13.28 13.91 23.15
N LYS A 856 13.16 14.21 21.85
CA LYS A 856 14.28 14.66 21.01
C LYS A 856 14.31 16.16 20.76
N SER A 857 13.31 16.89 21.25
CA SER A 857 13.19 18.32 21.02
C SER A 857 14.01 19.11 22.03
N ARG A 858 14.94 19.94 21.53
CA ARG A 858 15.79 20.81 22.36
C ARG A 858 14.96 21.73 23.26
N LEU A 859 13.84 22.26 22.74
CA LEU A 859 12.91 23.07 23.50
C LEU A 859 12.45 22.36 24.76
N VAL A 860 11.94 21.13 24.63
CA VAL A 860 11.38 20.36 25.75
C VAL A 860 12.46 20.05 26.78
N GLN A 861 13.68 19.70 26.36
CA GLN A 861 14.80 19.48 27.28
C GLN A 861 15.11 20.72 28.12
N VAL A 862 15.13 21.91 27.50
CA VAL A 862 15.33 23.18 28.23
C VAL A 862 14.21 23.45 29.24
N LEU A 863 12.97 23.12 28.91
CA LEU A 863 11.82 23.28 29.81
C LEU A 863 11.89 22.32 30.99
N LEU A 864 12.20 21.04 30.76
CA LEU A 864 12.35 20.02 31.80
C LEU A 864 13.52 20.32 32.74
N ASP A 865 14.61 20.88 32.22
CA ASP A 865 15.78 21.29 33.01
C ASP A 865 15.59 22.62 33.76
N GLY A 866 14.41 23.25 33.68
CA GLY A 866 14.12 24.52 34.34
C GLY A 866 14.98 25.68 33.84
N HIS A 867 15.48 25.59 32.59
CA HIS A 867 16.36 26.58 31.98
C HIS A 867 17.66 26.85 32.77
N LYS A 868 18.14 25.87 33.55
CA LYS A 868 19.29 25.96 34.48
C LYS A 868 20.62 26.45 33.90
N HIS A 869 20.75 26.50 32.57
CA HIS A 869 21.97 26.94 31.88
C HIS A 869 22.12 28.46 31.76
N VAL A 870 21.10 29.23 32.17
CA VAL A 870 21.16 30.70 32.21
C VAL A 870 21.23 31.15 33.68
N PRO A 871 22.31 31.83 34.11
CA PRO A 871 22.43 32.32 35.47
C PRO A 871 21.25 33.21 35.86
N ASN A 872 20.77 33.05 37.10
CA ASN A 872 19.68 33.84 37.69
C ASN A 872 18.31 33.70 36.98
N VAL A 873 18.13 32.71 36.12
CA VAL A 873 16.82 32.32 35.57
C VAL A 873 16.43 30.98 36.18
N LYS A 874 15.25 30.93 36.84
CA LYS A 874 14.63 29.68 37.30
C LYS A 874 13.26 29.58 36.66
N LEU A 875 13.14 28.69 35.68
CA LEU A 875 11.88 28.44 34.99
C LEU A 875 11.10 27.35 35.72
N ASN A 876 9.87 27.66 36.15
CA ASN A 876 8.99 26.71 36.83
C ASN A 876 7.61 26.72 36.14
N LEU A 877 7.39 25.74 35.26
CA LEU A 877 6.09 25.50 34.63
C LEU A 877 5.29 24.54 35.52
N ASN A 878 3.99 24.78 35.64
CA ASN A 878 3.11 23.75 36.21
C ASN A 878 2.92 22.58 35.21
N ALA A 879 2.30 21.50 35.67
CA ALA A 879 2.12 20.29 34.85
C ALA A 879 1.33 20.55 33.55
N GLU A 880 0.27 21.35 33.61
CA GLU A 880 -0.54 21.69 32.44
C GLU A 880 0.25 22.54 31.42
N GLU A 881 0.96 23.57 31.89
CA GLU A 881 1.78 24.44 31.05
C GLU A 881 2.86 23.64 30.30
N LEU A 882 3.49 22.69 30.99
CA LEU A 882 4.49 21.81 30.38
C LEU A 882 3.86 20.83 29.37
N ASP A 883 2.76 20.18 29.75
CA ASP A 883 2.07 19.19 28.92
C ASP A 883 1.50 19.80 27.63
N ARG A 884 1.07 21.06 27.67
CA ARG A 884 0.65 21.82 26.47
C ARG A 884 1.77 21.93 25.43
N VAL A 885 2.99 22.25 25.87
CA VAL A 885 4.14 22.36 24.96
C VAL A 885 4.61 20.97 24.50
N ILE A 886 4.65 19.98 25.39
CA ILE A 886 5.00 18.59 25.07
C ILE A 886 4.03 18.03 24.02
N THR A 887 2.73 18.11 24.28
CA THR A 887 1.68 17.61 23.41
C THR A 887 1.74 18.28 22.04
N TRP A 888 1.93 19.61 21.98
CA TRP A 888 2.10 20.33 20.71
C TRP A 888 3.24 19.75 19.86
N VAL A 889 4.40 19.53 20.46
CA VAL A 889 5.55 18.94 19.77
C VAL A 889 5.24 17.50 19.32
N ASP A 890 4.64 16.70 20.19
CA ASP A 890 4.35 15.28 19.94
C ASP A 890 3.31 15.07 18.84
N ILE A 891 2.31 15.94 18.72
CA ILE A 891 1.30 15.85 17.64
C ILE A 891 1.75 16.52 16.33
N ASN A 892 3.07 16.60 16.12
CA ASN A 892 3.71 17.11 14.90
C ASN A 892 3.63 18.64 14.71
N ALA A 893 3.56 19.39 15.81
CA ALA A 893 3.62 20.85 15.87
C ALA A 893 2.62 21.61 14.94
N PRO A 894 1.30 21.34 15.04
CA PRO A 894 0.28 22.09 14.29
C PRO A 894 0.24 23.57 14.73
N TYR A 895 -0.27 24.44 13.84
CA TYR A 895 -0.47 25.87 14.13
C TYR A 895 -1.95 26.27 14.02
N TYR A 896 -2.53 26.16 12.82
CA TYR A 896 -3.91 26.60 12.56
C TYR A 896 -4.94 25.54 12.98
N PRO A 897 -6.05 25.94 13.63
CA PRO A 897 -7.12 25.00 13.98
C PRO A 897 -7.97 24.61 12.77
N THR A 898 -8.02 25.41 11.70
CA THR A 898 -8.91 25.14 10.56
C THR A 898 -8.31 25.60 9.23
N TYR A 899 -8.69 24.91 8.14
CA TYR A 899 -8.41 25.30 6.76
C TYR A 899 -9.24 26.49 6.28
N ALA A 900 -10.27 26.89 7.02
CA ALA A 900 -11.08 28.05 6.64
C ALA A 900 -10.22 29.32 6.63
N SER A 901 -10.52 30.23 5.71
CA SER A 901 -9.75 31.45 5.53
C SER A 901 -10.64 32.69 5.56
N ALA A 902 -10.15 33.73 6.22
CA ALA A 902 -10.66 35.10 6.08
C ALA A 902 -10.12 35.77 4.81
N TYR A 903 -8.98 35.31 4.29
CA TYR A 903 -8.24 35.97 3.21
C TYR A 903 -7.97 35.02 2.05
N PRO A 904 -9.01 34.47 1.39
CA PRO A 904 -8.87 33.35 0.46
C PRO A 904 -8.04 33.65 -0.81
N LYS A 905 -7.85 34.94 -1.13
CA LYS A 905 -7.09 35.43 -2.29
C LYS A 905 -5.73 36.04 -1.91
N ASN A 906 -5.49 36.27 -0.62
CA ASN A 906 -4.23 36.87 -0.17
C ASN A 906 -3.16 35.79 -0.04
N MET A 907 -1.92 36.24 0.13
CA MET A 907 -0.77 35.35 0.21
C MET A 907 -1.00 34.20 1.19
N TYR A 908 -0.90 32.97 0.64
CA TYR A 908 -1.06 31.70 1.35
C TYR A 908 -2.42 31.47 2.02
N GLY A 909 -3.43 32.25 1.66
CA GLY A 909 -4.74 32.22 2.30
C GLY A 909 -4.74 32.77 3.73
N ARG A 910 -3.69 33.49 4.16
CA ARG A 910 -3.52 33.93 5.56
C ARG A 910 -3.15 35.40 5.71
N SER A 911 -2.44 35.99 4.76
CA SER A 911 -1.96 37.37 4.90
C SER A 911 -3.11 38.38 5.00
N PRO A 912 -3.08 39.32 5.96
CA PRO A 912 -4.00 40.46 5.96
C PRO A 912 -3.66 41.48 4.86
N LEU A 913 -2.43 41.45 4.34
CA LEU A 913 -2.01 42.27 3.19
C LEU A 913 -2.39 41.60 1.87
N ASP A 914 -2.92 42.38 0.94
CA ASP A 914 -3.24 41.94 -0.42
C ASP A 914 -1.99 41.94 -1.34
N GLY A 915 -2.18 41.50 -2.59
CA GLY A 915 -1.10 41.44 -3.57
C GLY A 915 -0.51 42.80 -3.93
N HIS A 916 -1.29 43.88 -3.87
CA HIS A 916 -0.83 45.23 -4.16
C HIS A 916 0.08 45.75 -3.04
N GLN A 917 -0.35 45.63 -1.78
CA GLN A 917 0.41 46.02 -0.60
C GLN A 917 1.73 45.24 -0.50
N ILE A 918 1.71 43.93 -0.77
CA ILE A 918 2.94 43.13 -0.87
C ILE A 918 3.85 43.67 -1.99
N GLY A 919 3.28 44.02 -3.14
CA GLY A 919 4.01 44.64 -4.25
C GLY A 919 4.67 45.97 -3.88
N LEU A 920 4.01 46.80 -3.05
CA LEU A 920 4.59 48.04 -2.54
C LEU A 920 5.80 47.77 -1.64
N LEU A 921 5.68 46.85 -0.69
CA LEU A 921 6.79 46.48 0.19
C LEU A 921 7.99 45.92 -0.60
N LYS A 922 7.75 45.16 -1.66
CA LYS A 922 8.82 44.71 -2.57
C LYS A 922 9.54 45.85 -3.27
N LYS A 923 8.81 46.87 -3.76
CA LYS A 923 9.41 48.05 -4.41
C LYS A 923 10.31 48.85 -3.46
N LEU A 924 10.08 48.73 -2.16
CA LEU A 924 10.93 49.30 -1.10
C LEU A 924 12.10 48.37 -0.71
N ASN A 925 12.38 47.33 -1.49
CA ASN A 925 13.43 46.33 -1.25
C ASN A 925 13.27 45.55 0.06
N LEU A 926 12.04 45.38 0.56
CA LEU A 926 11.78 44.59 1.75
C LEU A 926 11.59 43.10 1.43
N PRO A 927 12.17 42.19 2.23
CA PRO A 927 12.06 40.75 2.03
C PRO A 927 10.68 40.28 2.51
N VAL A 928 9.66 40.36 1.65
CA VAL A 928 8.28 39.98 1.99
C VAL A 928 7.74 38.87 1.10
N ASP A 929 8.56 38.35 0.20
CA ASP A 929 8.23 37.31 -0.75
C ASP A 929 8.97 36.00 -0.53
N GLY A 930 8.30 34.90 -0.82
CA GLY A 930 8.79 33.57 -0.45
C GLY A 930 8.58 33.28 1.03
N GLN A 931 8.56 32.00 1.37
CA GLN A 931 8.08 31.54 2.66
C GLN A 931 9.05 31.83 3.81
N GLY A 932 10.36 31.79 3.54
CA GLY A 932 11.37 32.16 4.52
C GLY A 932 11.26 33.62 4.98
N ASN A 933 10.58 34.44 4.18
CA ASN A 933 10.34 35.86 4.44
C ASN A 933 8.98 36.13 5.10
N ALA A 934 8.12 35.12 5.27
CA ALA A 934 6.83 35.27 5.94
C ALA A 934 6.94 35.82 7.37
N ARG A 935 8.10 35.64 8.02
CA ARG A 935 8.41 36.10 9.39
C ARG A 935 8.92 37.55 9.50
N GLN A 936 9.10 38.26 8.39
CA GLN A 936 9.80 39.54 8.35
C GLN A 936 8.94 40.74 8.78
N ILE A 937 7.64 40.53 8.98
CA ILE A 937 6.68 41.53 9.41
C ILE A 937 6.12 41.14 10.79
N SER A 938 5.94 42.11 11.67
CA SER A 938 5.11 42.03 12.86
C SER A 938 3.90 42.93 12.68
N PHE A 939 2.69 42.39 12.78
CA PHE A 939 1.46 43.19 12.75
C PHE A 939 1.04 43.66 14.13
N ASP A 940 1.34 42.93 15.20
CA ASP A 940 1.00 43.36 16.56
C ASP A 940 1.80 44.61 16.95
N ARG A 941 3.07 44.68 16.52
CA ARG A 941 3.98 45.82 16.72
C ARG A 941 4.72 46.16 15.42
N PRO A 942 4.08 46.92 14.51
CA PRO A 942 4.61 47.24 13.18
C PRO A 942 6.06 47.73 13.14
N GLU A 943 6.45 48.58 14.09
CA GLU A 943 7.77 49.18 14.21
C GLU A 943 8.87 48.16 14.53
N MET A 944 8.50 47.04 15.16
CA MET A 944 9.40 45.94 15.51
C MET A 944 9.60 44.94 14.36
N SER A 945 9.00 45.18 13.19
CA SER A 945 9.13 44.32 12.02
C SER A 945 10.59 44.17 11.59
N PRO A 946 11.15 42.93 11.55
CA PRO A 946 12.54 42.70 11.14
C PRO A 946 12.91 43.31 9.78
N ALA A 947 11.98 43.32 8.82
CA ALA A 947 12.18 43.93 7.51
C ALA A 947 12.59 45.41 7.58
N LEU A 948 12.03 46.16 8.53
CA LEU A 948 12.25 47.61 8.63
C LEU A 948 13.67 47.96 9.04
N SER A 949 14.42 47.04 9.65
CA SER A 949 15.84 47.24 9.99
C SER A 949 16.73 47.50 8.77
N LYS A 950 16.26 47.17 7.56
CA LYS A 950 16.95 47.45 6.29
C LYS A 950 16.79 48.89 5.80
N LEU A 951 15.89 49.66 6.41
CA LEU A 951 15.58 51.03 6.02
C LEU A 951 16.06 52.00 7.10
N LYS A 952 16.39 53.24 6.70
CA LYS A 952 16.71 54.31 7.65
C LYS A 952 15.41 54.77 8.34
N PRO A 953 15.34 54.84 9.68
CA PRO A 953 14.11 55.17 10.41
C PRO A 953 13.38 56.45 9.94
N ASP A 954 14.13 57.49 9.55
CA ASP A 954 13.54 58.78 9.15
C ASP A 954 13.27 58.91 7.64
N SER A 955 13.52 57.86 6.86
CA SER A 955 13.34 57.88 5.41
C SER A 955 11.87 57.75 4.98
N ASP A 956 11.53 58.30 3.82
CA ASP A 956 10.20 58.12 3.20
C ASP A 956 9.88 56.64 2.98
N ALA A 957 10.87 55.84 2.59
CA ALA A 957 10.72 54.40 2.43
C ALA A 957 10.31 53.70 3.74
N TYR A 958 10.91 54.07 4.88
CA TYR A 958 10.53 53.53 6.18
C TYR A 958 9.10 53.92 6.54
N ARG A 959 8.73 55.20 6.37
CA ARG A 959 7.36 55.68 6.63
C ARG A 959 6.32 54.96 5.77
N GLN A 960 6.59 54.78 4.48
CA GLN A 960 5.70 54.06 3.56
C GLN A 960 5.55 52.59 3.93
N ALA A 961 6.66 51.89 4.21
CA ALA A 961 6.62 50.49 4.63
C ALA A 961 5.85 50.31 5.94
N LEU A 962 6.10 51.16 6.93
CA LEU A 962 5.42 51.12 8.22
C LEU A 962 3.91 51.39 8.07
N ALA A 963 3.52 52.32 7.19
CA ALA A 963 2.10 52.59 6.89
C ALA A 963 1.40 51.35 6.34
N VAL A 964 2.00 50.66 5.36
CA VAL A 964 1.45 49.41 4.80
C VAL A 964 1.34 48.32 5.87
N ILE A 965 2.33 48.18 6.76
CA ILE A 965 2.26 47.19 7.85
C ILE A 965 1.15 47.53 8.85
N ARG A 966 0.96 48.82 9.18
CA ARG A 966 -0.15 49.29 10.04
C ARG A 966 -1.52 49.08 9.40
N GLU A 967 -1.64 49.17 8.07
CA GLU A 967 -2.87 48.77 7.38
C GLU A 967 -3.18 47.28 7.61
N GLY A 968 -2.16 46.41 7.52
CA GLY A 968 -2.31 44.99 7.84
C GLY A 968 -2.69 44.73 9.31
N GLN A 969 -2.15 45.52 10.25
CA GLN A 969 -2.55 45.49 11.66
C GLN A 969 -4.04 45.85 11.83
N ALA A 970 -4.48 46.95 11.22
CA ALA A 970 -5.88 47.38 11.26
C ALA A 970 -6.80 46.34 10.62
N GLU A 971 -6.37 45.72 9.53
CA GLU A 971 -7.12 44.67 8.84
C GLU A 971 -7.24 43.40 9.67
N LEU A 972 -6.21 42.99 10.43
CA LEU A 972 -6.32 41.87 11.38
C LEU A 972 -7.28 42.16 12.53
N ALA A 973 -7.33 43.41 13.01
CA ALA A 973 -8.27 43.82 14.05
C ALA A 973 -9.72 43.79 13.54
N ARG A 974 -9.93 44.24 12.29
CA ARG A 974 -11.24 44.26 11.63
C ARG A 974 -11.71 42.87 11.20
N ARG A 975 -10.80 42.05 10.70
CA ARG A 975 -11.08 40.72 10.13
C ARG A 975 -10.08 39.70 10.66
N PRO A 976 -10.27 39.14 11.85
CA PRO A 976 -9.33 38.22 12.47
C PRO A 976 -9.04 36.99 11.58
N ARG A 977 -7.81 36.47 11.67
CA ARG A 977 -7.43 35.19 11.03
C ARG A 977 -7.93 33.99 11.84
N ALA A 978 -7.85 32.80 11.24
CA ALA A 978 -8.27 31.54 11.86
C ALA A 978 -7.56 31.16 13.16
N ASP A 979 -6.40 31.76 13.46
CA ASP A 979 -5.67 31.62 14.72
C ASP A 979 -6.15 32.58 15.82
N MET A 980 -7.09 33.49 15.51
CA MET A 980 -7.52 34.59 16.38
C MET A 980 -8.99 34.46 16.82
N LYS A 981 -9.29 34.96 18.02
CA LYS A 981 -10.67 35.12 18.50
C LYS A 981 -11.45 36.06 17.58
N GLY A 982 -12.73 35.76 17.38
CA GLY A 982 -13.61 36.52 16.48
C GLY A 982 -13.40 36.22 14.99
N PHE A 983 -12.64 35.17 14.64
CA PHE A 983 -12.51 34.69 13.27
C PHE A 983 -13.87 34.39 12.64
N ALA A 984 -14.05 34.85 11.41
CA ALA A 984 -15.13 34.46 10.53
C ALA A 984 -14.56 34.01 9.18
N ALA A 985 -14.98 32.83 8.73
CA ALA A 985 -14.63 32.30 7.42
C ALA A 985 -15.18 33.21 6.30
N CYS A 986 -14.51 33.27 5.16
CA CYS A 986 -15.04 33.94 3.98
C CYS A 986 -16.31 33.25 3.44
N GLU A 987 -17.12 33.97 2.66
CA GLU A 987 -18.41 33.49 2.16
C GLU A 987 -18.32 32.14 1.43
N VAL A 988 -17.26 31.92 0.65
CA VAL A 988 -17.04 30.66 -0.07
C VAL A 988 -16.84 29.49 0.90
N ASP A 989 -16.06 29.69 1.96
CA ASP A 989 -15.84 28.65 2.97
C ASP A 989 -17.09 28.44 3.83
N GLN A 990 -17.87 29.48 4.11
CA GLN A 990 -19.19 29.34 4.76
C GLN A 990 -20.16 28.49 3.92
N ALA A 991 -20.18 28.70 2.59
CA ALA A 991 -20.99 27.90 1.68
C ALA A 991 -20.54 26.43 1.65
N ARG A 992 -19.23 26.16 1.66
CA ARG A 992 -18.67 24.81 1.74
C ARG A 992 -19.04 24.11 3.05
N GLU A 993 -18.94 24.81 4.18
CA GLU A 993 -19.33 24.25 5.48
C GLU A 993 -20.84 23.95 5.52
N LYS A 994 -21.68 24.85 4.98
CA LYS A 994 -23.13 24.61 4.85
C LYS A 994 -23.41 23.36 4.01
N LYS A 995 -22.70 23.16 2.89
CA LYS A 995 -22.81 21.95 2.06
C LYS A 995 -22.42 20.70 2.85
N TYR A 996 -21.29 20.74 3.57
CA TYR A 996 -20.83 19.63 4.41
C TYR A 996 -21.86 19.26 5.48
N LEU A 997 -22.36 20.23 6.25
CA LEU A 997 -23.36 20.00 7.30
C LEU A 997 -24.67 19.45 6.75
N ALA A 998 -25.14 19.96 5.59
CA ALA A 998 -26.32 19.43 4.93
C ALA A 998 -26.16 17.95 4.54
N ARG A 999 -24.98 17.56 4.03
CA ARG A 999 -24.68 16.16 3.71
C ARG A 999 -24.57 15.28 4.94
N GLN A 1000 -24.00 15.80 6.04
CA GLN A 1000 -23.99 15.08 7.32
C GLN A 1000 -25.41 14.79 7.83
N THR A 1001 -26.33 15.74 7.72
CA THR A 1001 -27.75 15.52 8.06
C THR A 1001 -28.38 14.41 7.21
N VAL A 1002 -28.07 14.36 5.91
CA VAL A 1002 -28.55 13.30 5.02
C VAL A 1002 -27.98 11.94 5.43
N GLU A 1003 -26.69 11.85 5.76
CA GLU A 1003 -26.05 10.63 6.26
C GLU A 1003 -26.74 10.11 7.53
N MET A 1004 -26.96 11.00 8.51
CA MET A 1004 -27.64 10.64 9.76
C MET A 1004 -29.07 10.15 9.54
N ARG A 1005 -29.81 10.79 8.62
CA ARG A 1005 -31.16 10.37 8.23
C ARG A 1005 -31.14 8.98 7.58
N ASN A 1006 -30.17 8.70 6.71
CA ASN A 1006 -30.07 7.40 6.03
C ASN A 1006 -29.72 6.29 7.03
N ARG A 1007 -28.83 6.55 7.99
CA ARG A 1007 -28.54 5.62 9.10
C ARG A 1007 -29.74 5.37 10.00
N GLN A 1008 -30.56 6.40 10.27
CA GLN A 1008 -31.81 6.24 11.01
C GLN A 1008 -32.79 5.34 10.24
N ALA A 1009 -32.95 5.56 8.93
CA ALA A 1009 -33.80 4.72 8.10
C ALA A 1009 -33.37 3.24 8.14
N ILE A 1010 -32.06 2.96 8.08
CA ILE A 1010 -31.53 1.60 8.22
C ILE A 1010 -31.91 0.97 9.57
N ARG A 1011 -31.75 1.70 10.67
CA ARG A 1011 -32.13 1.22 12.02
C ARG A 1011 -33.61 0.88 12.12
N ASP A 1012 -34.44 1.72 11.53
CA ASP A 1012 -35.90 1.57 11.57
C ASP A 1012 -36.44 0.55 10.56
N GLY A 1013 -35.57 -0.06 9.74
CA GLY A 1013 -35.98 -0.96 8.65
C GLY A 1013 -36.68 -0.25 7.48
N ASN A 1014 -36.53 1.06 7.37
CA ASN A 1014 -37.10 1.88 6.32
C ASN A 1014 -36.16 1.97 5.10
N LYS A 1015 -36.73 2.34 3.94
CA LYS A 1015 -35.96 2.66 2.73
C LYS A 1015 -36.06 4.14 2.41
N ILE A 1016 -34.90 4.76 2.20
CA ILE A 1016 -34.82 6.14 1.71
C ILE A 1016 -33.93 6.24 0.50
N TYR A 1017 -34.34 7.02 -0.49
CA TYR A 1017 -33.66 7.17 -1.77
C TYR A 1017 -33.13 8.60 -1.93
N ASP A 1018 -32.16 8.75 -2.83
CA ASP A 1018 -31.82 10.06 -3.37
C ASP A 1018 -32.99 10.64 -4.19
N GLU A 1019 -33.14 11.97 -4.19
CA GLU A 1019 -34.28 12.66 -4.82
C GLU A 1019 -34.41 12.38 -6.32
N LYS A 1020 -33.29 12.29 -7.05
CA LYS A 1020 -33.29 12.06 -8.51
C LYS A 1020 -33.02 10.59 -8.88
N ALA A 1021 -32.92 9.70 -7.90
CA ALA A 1021 -32.91 8.25 -8.16
C ALA A 1021 -34.34 7.84 -8.53
N ARG A 1022 -34.71 7.99 -9.81
CA ARG A 1022 -36.08 7.75 -10.29
C ARG A 1022 -36.41 6.24 -10.21
N PRO A 1023 -37.34 5.78 -9.36
CA PRO A 1023 -38.03 4.54 -9.63
C PRO A 1023 -39.07 4.85 -10.72
N GLN A 1024 -39.15 4.07 -11.81
CA GLN A 1024 -40.25 4.08 -12.81
C GLN A 1024 -40.19 5.01 -14.04
N GLN A 1025 -39.04 5.29 -14.65
CA GLN A 1025 -39.04 5.56 -16.09
C GLN A 1025 -38.13 4.58 -16.82
N LYS A 1026 -38.72 3.80 -17.74
CA LYS A 1026 -37.98 3.04 -18.75
C LYS A 1026 -37.16 4.04 -19.57
N LEU A 1027 -35.91 4.28 -19.16
CA LEU A 1027 -34.93 4.86 -20.05
C LEU A 1027 -34.60 3.76 -21.06
N THR A 1028 -35.18 3.85 -22.25
CA THR A 1028 -34.81 2.93 -23.34
C THR A 1028 -33.39 3.28 -23.77
N ALA A 1029 -32.46 2.33 -23.65
CA ALA A 1029 -31.23 2.37 -24.44
C ALA A 1029 -31.65 2.51 -25.92
N ARG A 1030 -31.14 3.53 -26.61
CA ARG A 1030 -31.34 3.72 -28.05
C ARG A 1030 -30.09 3.29 -28.78
#